data_AF-A0A8H7LW52-F1
#
_entry.id   AF-A0A8H7LW52-F1
#
_cell.length_a   1.000
_cell.length_b   1.000
_cell.length_c   1.000
_cell.angle_alpha   90.00
_cell.angle_beta   90.00
_cell.angle_gamma   90.00
#
_symmetry.space_group_name_H-M   'P 1'
#
loop_
_entity.id
_entity.type
_entity.pdbx_description
1 polymer ?
#
loop_
_entity_poly.entity_id
_entity_poly.type
_entity_poly.pdbx_seq_one_letter_code
_entity_poly.pdbx_strand_id
1 'polypeptide(L)'
;MSLTTVDVLIVGAGPAGLMCAYSLSQAGLHVRIIDKKTERLQKGQGDVLQTRGLEIIDSLGLSSQILQEAQRCVHTATYASSPTSNGEISLVSRKSVVQGVDSNMVFMGLYAQSSVEGILRQVLASGRKHIPSATFVPESQPLSPSRKVEVEQGVFPVDMKVVDDGDDYPVTACLQHPDGKTETVKAKYLLGCDGAHSWVRTQLGIEMVGETSDQVWGVVDAYIDTDFPDVRALTVFDNNGRHAVLIPRENDMVRFTIQVSESDVSVNSETGRIDRTKIGVERILQLVKGLMKPYRVDFKRVDWSGVYVIGQRLASRYQDQSKRIFILGDACHTHSPHAGQGMNAAISDAHNLSWKLVHVLKGWGAPELLHTYESERRDFAVKLIELHERIAEVMSGKVKGTSSDLMIKSVKFVCGTGTHYPSSIIVDSSNQQLAPGIIIGEAIIIRTADFRPFSTLDLCKSDNMYKIIVLTGDAKDTTRREKLEEVGKTLKQWRLQRPNMFQVYTIMATKKENGNYTDVPDTLRPYWDTVFLDDISYAEHEGGGKAYQSFGVGPEGCLVLVRPDGHVAALASLEESQILQALSPSIKTAQFHAPHMVMGISPPLMSTEVAPLLPTLSEQPNQSAWFRINEFTNEAKTLVKSAIPVLGAQILEYSLILVSAVSLGHVSTEALAASSLSSITATVTGLSVVHGFASALDSLLPQAWTSDHPENVGLWAQRMVIVMLINTLPITAIWLNAENILLRLGQEEKIAHLAGLYLGWFTLTLPGLIIGVVTRRYLQAQGIMHAQTIVMVFIAPANLFLNWLLVWGPPAFRLGFIGAPIASSISFTLSAAIYVGYACVFVPKKAWHPIGRQSFRGLGTLYSLGLSGTGQIATEWWSWEFLGLMSSRFGATSLAAQSVLLVSASVAFQTPYSLGVSVAVRVGNLLGSGNSRKAKVAAETGIGLSIITALTMSTIIMVFRGSWSYMFNKDVEVAKLVTKVLPLLAMFQIVDGVTAVTDGVLRAIGRLGLGAMVNITAYYCIGIPLGLYLAFWKGLELQGLWIGITAAIFYAASASVYAVSRTSWQKEVENASQRLKRGQRDQISEP
;
A
#
# COMPACT_ATOMS: atom_id res chain seq x y z
N MET A 1 -19.32 16.76 -41.40
CA MET A 1 -19.82 15.70 -40.49
C MET A 1 -18.82 14.56 -40.53
N SER A 2 -18.22 14.21 -39.39
CA SER A 2 -17.46 12.96 -39.24
C SER A 2 -18.43 11.84 -38.88
N LEU A 3 -18.25 10.66 -39.48
CA LEU A 3 -19.02 9.45 -39.18
C LEU A 3 -18.09 8.46 -38.45
N THR A 4 -18.52 7.96 -37.29
CA THR A 4 -17.77 6.93 -36.54
C THR A 4 -18.67 5.76 -36.16
N THR A 5 -18.09 4.56 -36.08
CA THR A 5 -18.81 3.31 -35.76
C THR A 5 -18.28 2.67 -34.49
N VAL A 6 -19.15 2.30 -33.56
CA VAL A 6 -18.80 1.66 -32.28
C VAL A 6 -19.67 0.45 -31.99
N ASP A 7 -19.19 -0.51 -31.20
CA ASP A 7 -20.05 -1.59 -30.73
C ASP A 7 -21.09 -1.05 -29.74
N VAL A 8 -20.65 -0.22 -28.78
CA VAL A 8 -21.52 0.37 -27.75
C VAL A 8 -21.22 1.86 -27.53
N LEU A 9 -22.25 2.69 -27.56
CA LEU A 9 -22.20 4.10 -27.16
C LEU A 9 -22.84 4.27 -25.76
N ILE A 10 -22.11 4.84 -24.81
CA ILE A 10 -22.57 5.07 -23.44
C ILE A 10 -22.75 6.57 -23.21
N VAL A 11 -23.95 6.97 -22.79
CA VAL A 11 -24.32 8.36 -22.50
C VAL A 11 -24.37 8.55 -20.99
N GLY A 12 -23.40 9.26 -20.42
CA GLY A 12 -23.27 9.53 -18.99
C GLY A 12 -22.17 8.71 -18.34
N ALA A 13 -21.29 9.37 -17.59
CA ALA A 13 -20.11 8.79 -16.95
C ALA A 13 -20.16 8.89 -15.42
N GLY A 14 -21.34 8.58 -14.86
CA GLY A 14 -21.52 8.22 -13.44
C GLY A 14 -21.21 6.73 -13.18
N PRO A 15 -21.57 6.17 -12.01
CA PRO A 15 -21.19 4.81 -11.63
C PRO A 15 -21.64 3.73 -12.62
N ALA A 16 -22.90 3.77 -13.08
CA ALA A 16 -23.40 2.81 -14.06
C ALA A 16 -22.63 2.86 -15.40
N GLY A 17 -22.45 4.05 -15.96
CA GLY A 17 -21.78 4.24 -17.25
C GLY A 17 -20.31 3.85 -17.22
N LEU A 18 -19.58 4.25 -16.17
CA LEU A 18 -18.17 3.89 -16.00
C LEU A 18 -17.98 2.38 -15.78
N MET A 19 -18.87 1.74 -15.02
CA MET A 19 -18.85 0.29 -14.84
C MET A 19 -19.13 -0.46 -16.15
N CYS A 20 -20.13 -0.03 -16.92
CA CYS A 20 -20.39 -0.60 -18.26
C CYS A 20 -19.18 -0.42 -19.18
N ALA A 21 -18.63 0.79 -19.27
CA ALA A 21 -17.45 1.07 -20.08
C ALA A 21 -16.28 0.16 -19.70
N TYR A 22 -16.04 -0.01 -18.39
CA TYR A 22 -15.00 -0.89 -17.89
C TYR A 22 -15.28 -2.33 -18.32
N SER A 23 -16.39 -2.94 -17.91
CA SER A 23 -16.70 -4.34 -18.19
C SER A 23 -16.70 -4.67 -19.70
N LEU A 24 -17.25 -3.79 -20.55
CA LEU A 24 -17.28 -3.98 -22.00
C LEU A 24 -15.88 -3.81 -22.63
N SER A 25 -15.06 -2.87 -22.15
CA SER A 25 -13.67 -2.73 -22.62
C SER A 25 -12.80 -3.94 -22.25
N GLN A 26 -13.01 -4.53 -21.05
CA GLN A 26 -12.33 -5.75 -20.63
C GLN A 26 -12.64 -6.93 -21.56
N ALA A 27 -13.82 -6.95 -22.19
CA ALA A 27 -14.19 -7.95 -23.19
C ALA A 27 -13.58 -7.71 -24.58
N GLY A 28 -12.94 -6.55 -24.81
CA GLY A 28 -12.33 -6.15 -26.08
C GLY A 28 -13.28 -5.44 -27.06
N LEU A 29 -14.46 -4.99 -26.61
CA LEU A 29 -15.44 -4.31 -27.45
C LEU A 29 -15.04 -2.85 -27.72
N HIS A 30 -15.51 -2.29 -28.85
CA HIS A 30 -15.27 -0.89 -29.20
C HIS A 30 -16.34 -0.04 -28.50
N VAL A 31 -15.94 0.63 -27.43
CA VAL A 31 -16.85 1.36 -26.56
C VAL A 31 -16.46 2.84 -26.58
N ARG A 32 -17.46 3.71 -26.75
CA ARG A 32 -17.32 5.15 -26.49
C ARG A 32 -18.21 5.55 -25.33
N ILE A 33 -17.70 6.43 -24.47
CA ILE A 33 -18.43 6.96 -23.33
C ILE A 33 -18.33 8.48 -23.30
N ILE A 34 -19.48 9.14 -23.30
CA ILE A 34 -19.60 10.60 -23.34
C ILE A 34 -20.26 11.11 -22.05
N ASP A 35 -19.92 12.33 -21.65
CA ASP A 35 -20.58 13.01 -20.53
C ASP A 35 -20.77 14.49 -20.84
N LYS A 36 -21.98 15.00 -20.60
CA LYS A 36 -22.32 16.42 -20.79
C LYS A 36 -21.56 17.36 -19.86
N LYS A 37 -21.07 16.86 -18.71
CA LYS A 37 -20.29 17.66 -17.77
C LYS A 37 -18.90 17.91 -18.33
N THR A 38 -18.48 19.17 -18.32
CA THR A 38 -17.13 19.60 -18.73
C THR A 38 -16.07 19.25 -17.71
N GLU A 39 -16.46 19.04 -16.45
CA GLU A 39 -15.56 18.67 -15.36
C GLU A 39 -16.01 17.38 -14.67
N ARG A 40 -15.05 16.69 -14.06
CA ARG A 40 -15.33 15.53 -13.21
C ARG A 40 -16.13 15.96 -11.99
N LEU A 41 -16.98 15.07 -11.50
CA LEU A 41 -17.65 15.25 -10.22
C LEU A 41 -16.62 15.40 -9.09
N GLN A 42 -16.49 16.62 -8.58
CA GLN A 42 -15.55 16.92 -7.49
C GLN A 42 -16.05 16.33 -6.16
N LYS A 43 -17.36 16.36 -5.91
CA LYS A 43 -17.98 15.91 -4.64
C LYS A 43 -19.24 15.10 -4.94
N GLY A 44 -19.25 13.85 -4.48
CA GLY A 44 -20.25 12.83 -4.83
C GLY A 44 -21.50 12.83 -3.94
N GLN A 45 -22.60 12.32 -4.50
CA GLN A 45 -23.89 12.23 -3.82
C GLN A 45 -24.01 10.91 -3.03
N GLY A 46 -23.53 9.80 -3.58
CA GLY A 46 -23.41 8.52 -2.87
C GLY A 46 -22.08 8.38 -2.12
N ASP A 47 -22.10 7.58 -1.06
CA ASP A 47 -20.90 7.29 -0.26
C ASP A 47 -20.92 5.93 0.46
N VAL A 48 -21.95 5.11 0.24
CA VAL A 48 -22.04 3.76 0.82
C VAL A 48 -21.83 2.72 -0.27
N LEU A 49 -20.88 1.81 -0.06
CA LEU A 49 -20.73 0.56 -0.79
C LEU A 49 -21.19 -0.59 0.12
N GLN A 50 -22.27 -1.25 -0.28
CA GLN A 50 -22.80 -2.44 0.39
C GLN A 50 -21.89 -3.65 0.13
N THR A 51 -22.06 -4.72 0.91
CA THR A 51 -21.28 -5.96 0.77
C THR A 51 -21.25 -6.44 -0.67
N ARG A 52 -22.40 -6.62 -1.34
CA ARG A 52 -22.43 -7.06 -2.74
C ARG A 52 -21.77 -6.06 -3.70
N GLY A 53 -21.86 -4.77 -3.43
CA GLY A 53 -21.17 -3.74 -4.22
C GLY A 53 -19.65 -3.89 -4.14
N LEU A 54 -19.11 -4.15 -2.94
CA LEU A 54 -17.69 -4.43 -2.74
C LEU A 54 -17.29 -5.76 -3.40
N GLU A 55 -18.11 -6.80 -3.31
CA GLU A 55 -17.87 -8.10 -3.97
C GLU A 55 -17.80 -7.96 -5.50
N ILE A 56 -18.69 -7.16 -6.10
CA ILE A 56 -18.68 -6.89 -7.55
C ILE A 56 -17.37 -6.18 -7.93
N ILE A 57 -17.00 -5.13 -7.20
CA ILE A 57 -15.75 -4.39 -7.45
C ILE A 57 -14.52 -5.30 -7.30
N ASP A 58 -14.51 -6.18 -6.29
CA ASP A 58 -13.44 -7.15 -6.07
C ASP A 58 -13.35 -8.19 -7.18
N SER A 59 -14.50 -8.70 -7.64
CA SER A 59 -14.58 -9.65 -8.73
C SER A 59 -14.02 -9.09 -10.05
N LEU A 60 -13.97 -7.76 -10.17
CA LEU A 60 -13.39 -7.00 -11.28
C LEU A 60 -11.92 -6.61 -11.08
N GLY A 61 -11.35 -6.91 -9.91
CA GLY A 61 -9.96 -6.59 -9.53
C GLY A 61 -9.74 -5.14 -9.09
N LEU A 62 -10.80 -4.41 -8.74
CA LEU A 62 -10.77 -2.96 -8.47
C LEU A 62 -10.90 -2.59 -6.99
N SER A 63 -10.96 -3.58 -6.10
CA SER A 63 -11.27 -3.39 -4.67
C SER A 63 -10.10 -2.84 -3.87
N SER A 64 -8.85 -3.12 -4.25
CA SER A 64 -7.66 -2.88 -3.42
C SER A 64 -7.55 -1.43 -2.91
N GLN A 65 -7.67 -0.46 -3.82
CA GLN A 65 -7.61 0.96 -3.48
C GLN A 65 -8.82 1.39 -2.63
N ILE A 66 -10.02 0.91 -2.97
CA ILE A 66 -11.24 1.19 -2.20
C ILE A 66 -11.10 0.63 -0.78
N LEU A 67 -10.61 -0.60 -0.61
CA LEU A 67 -10.46 -1.25 0.69
C LEU A 67 -9.37 -0.64 1.57
N GLN A 68 -8.43 0.12 0.97
CA GLN A 68 -7.38 0.85 1.66
C GLN A 68 -7.83 2.24 2.10
N GLU A 69 -8.65 2.92 1.30
CA GLU A 69 -9.04 4.33 1.53
C GLU A 69 -10.43 4.48 2.16
N ALA A 70 -11.36 3.56 1.91
CA ALA A 70 -12.72 3.60 2.43
C ALA A 70 -12.75 3.39 3.95
N GLN A 71 -13.63 4.13 4.62
CA GLN A 71 -13.92 3.88 6.03
C GLN A 71 -14.73 2.58 6.15
N ARG A 72 -14.23 1.61 6.90
CA ARG A 72 -14.93 0.34 7.14
C ARG A 72 -15.95 0.52 8.27
N CYS A 73 -17.20 0.19 7.98
CA CYS A 73 -18.29 0.24 8.96
C CYS A 73 -18.79 -1.18 9.27
N VAL A 74 -18.68 -1.60 10.53
CA VAL A 74 -19.04 -2.96 10.98
C VAL A 74 -20.33 -3.01 11.80
N HIS A 75 -20.76 -1.88 12.37
CA HIS A 75 -22.00 -1.80 13.15
C HIS A 75 -22.71 -0.47 12.93
N THR A 76 -24.02 -0.49 13.16
CA THR A 76 -24.89 0.69 13.18
C THR A 76 -25.26 0.99 14.64
N ALA A 77 -25.21 2.27 15.02
CA ALA A 77 -25.74 2.75 16.29
C ALA A 77 -27.10 3.41 16.07
N THR A 78 -28.05 3.18 16.98
CA THR A 78 -29.36 3.86 16.98
C THR A 78 -29.48 4.70 18.23
N TYR A 79 -29.74 5.99 18.05
CA TYR A 79 -29.97 6.95 19.12
C TYR A 79 -31.38 7.51 19.01
N ALA A 80 -32.09 7.59 20.13
CA ALA A 80 -33.42 8.18 20.17
C ALA A 80 -33.66 9.03 21.41
N SER A 81 -34.60 9.98 21.31
CA SER A 81 -35.13 10.69 22.46
C SER A 81 -36.24 9.89 23.14
N SER A 82 -36.29 9.95 24.47
CA SER A 82 -37.47 9.51 25.21
C SER A 82 -38.53 10.61 25.15
N PRO A 83 -39.85 10.30 25.19
CA PRO A 83 -40.89 11.31 25.35
C PRO A 83 -40.68 12.26 26.55
N THR A 84 -39.88 11.84 27.53
CA THR A 84 -39.54 12.61 28.74
C THR A 84 -38.20 13.36 28.68
N SER A 85 -37.35 13.16 27.66
CA SER A 85 -35.95 13.63 27.67
C SER A 85 -35.72 15.05 27.15
N ASN A 86 -36.76 15.89 27.02
CA ASN A 86 -36.67 17.27 26.51
C ASN A 86 -35.83 17.41 25.20
N GLY A 87 -35.87 16.38 24.34
CA GLY A 87 -35.12 16.34 23.08
C GLY A 87 -33.65 15.89 23.18
N GLU A 88 -33.19 15.41 24.35
CA GLU A 88 -31.89 14.77 24.49
C GLU A 88 -31.93 13.32 23.97
N ILE A 89 -30.93 12.96 23.16
CA ILE A 89 -30.79 11.61 22.60
C ILE A 89 -29.98 10.71 23.54
N SER A 90 -30.32 9.42 23.55
CA SER A 90 -29.56 8.38 24.25
C SER A 90 -29.41 7.14 23.38
N LEU A 91 -28.38 6.34 23.66
CA LEU A 91 -28.12 5.11 22.91
C LEU A 91 -29.25 4.10 23.15
N VAL A 92 -29.91 3.67 22.07
CA VAL A 92 -30.93 2.62 22.10
C VAL A 92 -30.31 1.26 21.81
N SER A 93 -29.49 1.16 20.76
CA SER A 93 -28.84 -0.11 20.41
C SER A 93 -27.62 0.06 19.51
N ARG A 94 -26.73 -0.95 19.53
CA ARG A 94 -25.69 -1.17 18.52
C ARG A 94 -25.90 -2.55 17.91
N LYS A 95 -25.96 -2.63 16.58
CA LYS A 95 -26.20 -3.89 15.86
C LYS A 95 -25.24 -4.02 14.68
N SER A 96 -24.85 -5.24 14.33
CA SER A 96 -23.99 -5.50 13.16
C SER A 96 -24.69 -5.05 11.88
N VAL A 97 -23.95 -4.42 10.96
CA VAL A 97 -24.50 -3.97 9.66
C VAL A 97 -24.67 -5.10 8.65
N VAL A 98 -24.03 -6.25 8.91
CA VAL A 98 -24.02 -7.46 8.06
C VAL A 98 -24.51 -8.68 8.84
N GLN A 99 -25.42 -8.47 9.80
CA GLN A 99 -25.92 -9.57 10.63
C GLN A 99 -26.51 -10.69 9.76
N GLY A 100 -25.98 -11.91 9.89
CA GLY A 100 -26.41 -13.08 9.14
C GLY A 100 -25.90 -13.15 7.69
N VAL A 101 -24.96 -12.29 7.30
CA VAL A 101 -24.26 -12.35 6.00
C VAL A 101 -22.89 -12.98 6.21
N ASP A 102 -22.68 -14.16 5.63
CA ASP A 102 -21.46 -14.96 5.81
C ASP A 102 -20.41 -14.71 4.69
N SER A 103 -20.22 -13.45 4.29
CA SER A 103 -19.27 -13.04 3.23
C SER A 103 -17.84 -12.83 3.78
N ASN A 104 -16.82 -12.83 2.92
CA ASN A 104 -15.48 -12.37 3.31
C ASN A 104 -15.39 -10.83 3.48
N MET A 105 -16.44 -10.10 3.05
CA MET A 105 -16.57 -8.64 3.19
C MET A 105 -17.63 -8.29 4.24
N VAL A 106 -17.40 -8.66 5.50
CA VAL A 106 -18.29 -8.42 6.66
C VAL A 106 -18.32 -6.96 7.13
N PHE A 107 -18.42 -6.00 6.21
CA PHE A 107 -18.51 -4.57 6.50
C PHE A 107 -19.12 -3.82 5.31
N MET A 108 -19.62 -2.61 5.57
CA MET A 108 -19.89 -1.61 4.52
C MET A 108 -18.66 -0.74 4.30
N GLY A 109 -18.36 -0.45 3.04
CA GLY A 109 -17.29 0.49 2.66
C GLY A 109 -17.86 1.89 2.49
N LEU A 110 -17.44 2.84 3.32
CA LEU A 110 -17.91 4.23 3.25
C LEU A 110 -16.86 5.08 2.54
N TYR A 111 -17.15 5.45 1.29
CA TYR A 111 -16.21 6.09 0.38
C TYR A 111 -16.94 6.95 -0.66
N ALA A 112 -16.45 8.16 -0.92
CA ALA A 112 -17.10 9.08 -1.85
C ALA A 112 -17.33 8.44 -3.23
N GLN A 113 -18.53 8.64 -3.79
CA GLN A 113 -18.84 8.27 -5.17
C GLN A 113 -17.83 8.89 -6.15
N SER A 114 -17.44 10.16 -5.94
CA SER A 114 -16.44 10.81 -6.80
C SER A 114 -15.13 10.04 -6.81
N SER A 115 -14.73 9.44 -5.69
CA SER A 115 -13.51 8.63 -5.59
C SER A 115 -13.65 7.29 -6.30
N VAL A 116 -14.78 6.59 -6.14
CA VAL A 116 -15.08 5.35 -6.90
C VAL A 116 -15.05 5.60 -8.41
N GLU A 117 -15.71 6.68 -8.87
CA GLU A 117 -15.67 7.09 -10.28
C GLU A 117 -14.24 7.43 -10.75
N GLY A 118 -13.42 7.99 -9.86
CA GLY A 118 -12.02 8.29 -10.13
C GLY A 118 -11.19 7.07 -10.45
N ILE A 119 -11.35 6.01 -9.64
CA ILE A 119 -10.68 4.73 -9.83
C ILE A 119 -11.08 4.13 -11.18
N LEU A 120 -12.38 4.09 -11.48
CA LEU A 120 -12.87 3.56 -12.76
C LEU A 120 -12.32 4.35 -13.96
N ARG A 121 -12.30 5.68 -13.88
CA ARG A 121 -11.72 6.53 -14.93
C ARG A 121 -10.22 6.30 -15.12
N GLN A 122 -9.47 6.21 -14.02
CA GLN A 122 -8.04 5.95 -14.06
C GLN A 122 -7.74 4.60 -14.73
N VAL A 123 -8.51 3.58 -14.38
CA VAL A 123 -8.32 2.24 -14.93
C VAL A 123 -8.72 2.18 -16.41
N LEU A 124 -9.84 2.80 -16.81
CA LEU A 124 -10.21 2.95 -18.23
C LEU A 124 -9.10 3.64 -19.04
N ALA A 125 -8.61 4.79 -18.54
CA ALA A 125 -7.56 5.57 -19.17
C ALA A 125 -6.21 4.84 -19.24
N SER A 126 -5.97 3.83 -18.39
CA SER A 126 -4.76 3.00 -18.45
C SER A 126 -4.67 2.20 -19.75
N GLY A 127 -5.81 1.96 -20.43
CA GLY A 127 -5.87 1.16 -21.65
C GLY A 127 -5.41 -0.28 -21.43
N ARG A 128 -5.65 -0.86 -20.25
CA ARG A 128 -5.28 -2.23 -19.93
C ARG A 128 -6.50 -3.13 -19.77
N LYS A 129 -6.38 -4.32 -20.34
CA LYS A 129 -7.25 -5.45 -20.07
C LYS A 129 -6.71 -6.21 -18.86
N HIS A 130 -7.45 -6.17 -17.77
CA HIS A 130 -7.28 -7.03 -16.62
C HIS A 130 -7.83 -8.41 -16.94
N ILE A 131 -7.05 -9.43 -16.61
CA ILE A 131 -7.41 -10.84 -16.72
C ILE A 131 -7.63 -11.33 -15.29
N PRO A 132 -8.88 -11.40 -14.82
CA PRO A 132 -9.16 -11.87 -13.48
C PRO A 132 -8.72 -13.34 -13.34
N SER A 133 -8.10 -13.68 -12.22
CA SER A 133 -7.79 -15.06 -11.87
C SER A 133 -8.25 -15.35 -10.45
N ALA A 134 -8.87 -16.50 -10.26
CA ALA A 134 -9.28 -17.00 -8.94
C ALA A 134 -8.07 -17.45 -8.10
N THR A 135 -6.98 -17.84 -8.76
CA THR A 135 -5.95 -18.72 -8.21
C THR A 135 -4.53 -18.21 -8.40
N PHE A 136 -4.33 -17.30 -9.36
CA PHE A 136 -3.08 -16.64 -9.69
C PHE A 136 -3.18 -15.12 -9.53
N VAL A 137 -2.03 -14.45 -9.58
CA VAL A 137 -1.99 -12.99 -9.59
C VAL A 137 -2.69 -12.52 -10.87
N PRO A 138 -3.72 -11.65 -10.78
CA PRO A 138 -4.38 -11.11 -11.96
C PRO A 138 -3.37 -10.50 -12.93
N GLU A 139 -3.43 -10.90 -14.19
CA GLU A 139 -2.55 -10.35 -15.22
C GLU A 139 -3.17 -9.11 -15.85
N SER A 140 -2.34 -8.26 -16.45
CA SER A 140 -2.83 -7.15 -17.26
C SER A 140 -2.09 -7.09 -18.59
N GLN A 141 -2.82 -6.81 -19.66
CA GLN A 141 -2.29 -6.69 -21.00
C GLN A 141 -2.76 -5.37 -21.62
N PRO A 142 -1.96 -4.70 -22.46
CA PRO A 142 -2.41 -3.49 -23.14
C PRO A 142 -3.57 -3.82 -24.10
N LEU A 143 -4.62 -3.00 -24.06
CA LEU A 143 -5.64 -2.97 -25.11
C LEU A 143 -5.04 -2.33 -26.37
N SER A 144 -5.54 -2.71 -27.55
CA SER A 144 -5.14 -2.03 -28.77
C SER A 144 -5.56 -0.55 -28.71
N PRO A 145 -4.81 0.39 -29.34
CA PRO A 145 -5.12 1.81 -29.27
C PRO A 145 -6.56 2.15 -29.67
N SER A 146 -7.12 1.44 -30.65
CA SER A 146 -8.50 1.60 -31.13
C SER A 146 -9.58 1.07 -30.16
N ARG A 147 -9.18 0.35 -29.11
CA ARG A 147 -10.07 -0.22 -28.08
C ARG A 147 -9.85 0.44 -26.72
N LYS A 148 -8.94 1.41 -26.63
CA LYS A 148 -8.77 2.25 -25.44
C LYS A 148 -10.02 3.11 -25.27
N VAL A 149 -10.53 3.16 -24.05
CA VAL A 149 -11.73 3.94 -23.72
C VAL A 149 -11.33 5.10 -22.82
N GLU A 150 -11.71 6.30 -23.23
CA GLU A 150 -11.59 7.51 -22.43
C GLU A 150 -12.95 8.20 -22.36
N VAL A 151 -13.18 8.95 -21.27
CA VAL A 151 -14.43 9.68 -21.10
C VAL A 151 -14.34 11.01 -21.83
N GLU A 152 -15.20 11.19 -22.82
CA GLU A 152 -15.31 12.42 -23.58
C GLU A 152 -16.19 13.42 -22.81
N GLN A 153 -15.57 14.45 -22.24
CA GLN A 153 -16.23 15.46 -21.42
C GLN A 153 -16.79 16.62 -22.26
N GLY A 154 -17.92 17.17 -21.81
CA GLY A 154 -18.62 18.25 -22.51
C GLY A 154 -19.29 17.81 -23.82
N VAL A 155 -19.40 16.50 -24.08
CA VAL A 155 -20.04 15.93 -25.26
C VAL A 155 -21.42 15.40 -24.87
N PHE A 156 -22.45 15.73 -25.64
CA PHE A 156 -23.81 15.27 -25.37
C PHE A 156 -24.58 14.96 -26.65
N PRO A 157 -25.50 14.00 -26.62
CA PRO A 157 -26.33 13.69 -27.77
C PRO A 157 -27.41 14.78 -27.95
N VAL A 158 -27.66 15.15 -29.20
CA VAL A 158 -28.72 16.10 -29.60
C VAL A 158 -29.84 15.43 -30.39
N ASP A 159 -29.55 14.29 -31.02
CA ASP A 159 -30.54 13.48 -31.73
C ASP A 159 -30.13 11.99 -31.63
N MET A 160 -31.11 11.10 -31.58
CA MET A 160 -30.87 9.65 -31.66
C MET A 160 -32.06 8.92 -32.29
N LYS A 161 -31.77 7.88 -33.06
CA LYS A 161 -32.78 7.01 -33.66
C LYS A 161 -32.26 5.61 -33.86
N VAL A 162 -33.17 4.65 -33.87
CA VAL A 162 -32.90 3.28 -34.33
C VAL A 162 -33.44 3.18 -35.75
N VAL A 163 -32.55 2.88 -36.70
CA VAL A 163 -32.87 2.64 -38.11
C VAL A 163 -32.56 1.18 -38.39
N ASP A 164 -33.59 0.39 -38.70
CA ASP A 164 -33.45 -1.02 -39.03
C ASP A 164 -33.52 -1.18 -40.56
N ASP A 165 -32.38 -0.97 -41.22
CA ASP A 165 -32.19 -1.08 -42.67
C ASP A 165 -31.38 -2.33 -43.06
N GLY A 166 -31.15 -3.25 -42.11
CA GLY A 166 -30.26 -4.40 -42.27
C GLY A 166 -28.77 -4.10 -42.05
N ASP A 167 -28.41 -2.88 -41.57
CA ASP A 167 -27.04 -2.51 -41.18
C ASP A 167 -26.61 -3.18 -39.86
N ASP A 168 -25.32 -3.45 -39.73
CA ASP A 168 -24.69 -3.99 -38.52
C ASP A 168 -24.76 -3.00 -37.33
N TYR A 169 -24.99 -1.70 -37.59
CA TYR A 169 -25.03 -0.62 -36.60
C TYR A 169 -26.33 0.20 -36.65
N PRO A 170 -27.47 -0.38 -36.20
CA PRO A 170 -28.80 0.22 -36.37
C PRO A 170 -29.05 1.48 -35.52
N VAL A 171 -28.25 1.75 -34.49
CA VAL A 171 -28.42 2.95 -33.65
C VAL A 171 -27.61 4.11 -34.23
N THR A 172 -28.26 5.21 -34.58
CA THR A 172 -27.59 6.44 -35.01
C THR A 172 -27.80 7.53 -33.98
N ALA A 173 -26.72 8.13 -33.48
CA ALA A 173 -26.74 9.26 -32.55
C ALA A 173 -25.96 10.45 -33.13
N CYS A 174 -26.52 11.65 -33.05
CA CYS A 174 -25.80 12.88 -33.34
C CYS A 174 -25.29 13.50 -32.05
N LEU A 175 -23.97 13.67 -31.96
CA LEU A 175 -23.28 14.23 -30.79
C LEU A 175 -22.87 15.67 -31.08
N GLN A 176 -23.05 16.54 -30.08
CA GLN A 176 -22.52 17.89 -30.10
C GLN A 176 -21.29 17.97 -29.20
N HIS A 177 -20.20 18.51 -29.76
CA HIS A 177 -18.92 18.72 -29.09
C HIS A 177 -18.83 20.11 -28.44
N PRO A 178 -17.91 20.33 -27.47
CA PRO A 178 -17.74 21.63 -26.81
C PRO A 178 -17.43 22.80 -27.76
N ASP A 179 -16.84 22.51 -28.93
CA ASP A 179 -16.52 23.51 -29.95
C ASP A 179 -17.71 23.83 -30.89
N GLY A 180 -18.90 23.28 -30.58
CA GLY A 180 -20.12 23.45 -31.35
C GLY A 180 -20.23 22.54 -32.58
N LYS A 181 -19.20 21.74 -32.90
CA LYS A 181 -19.26 20.80 -34.03
C LYS A 181 -20.17 19.61 -33.72
N THR A 182 -20.79 19.08 -34.77
CA THR A 182 -21.63 17.89 -34.70
C THR A 182 -20.95 16.68 -35.34
N GLU A 183 -21.03 15.53 -34.67
CA GLU A 183 -20.56 14.23 -35.14
C GLU A 183 -21.74 13.25 -35.23
N THR A 184 -21.72 12.34 -36.20
CA THR A 184 -22.68 11.23 -36.26
C THR A 184 -21.97 9.93 -35.85
N VAL A 185 -22.52 9.25 -34.85
CA VAL A 185 -22.04 7.95 -34.37
C VAL A 185 -23.06 6.88 -34.70
N LYS A 186 -22.63 5.82 -35.38
CA LYS A 186 -23.39 4.58 -35.57
C LYS A 186 -22.95 3.55 -34.53
N ALA A 187 -23.90 2.95 -33.82
CA ALA A 187 -23.66 1.98 -32.76
C ALA A 187 -24.54 0.74 -32.90
N LYS A 188 -24.07 -0.40 -32.39
CA LYS A 188 -24.93 -1.61 -32.27
C LYS A 188 -25.91 -1.46 -31.11
N TYR A 189 -25.44 -0.88 -30.02
CA TYR A 189 -26.23 -0.61 -28.81
C TYR A 189 -25.90 0.76 -28.21
N LEU A 190 -26.90 1.39 -27.58
CA LEU A 190 -26.73 2.63 -26.80
C LEU A 190 -27.18 2.44 -25.35
N LEU A 191 -26.36 2.87 -24.40
CA LEU A 191 -26.64 2.79 -22.96
C LEU A 191 -26.83 4.19 -22.36
N GLY A 192 -28.03 4.51 -21.90
CA GLY A 192 -28.39 5.72 -21.18
C GLY A 192 -28.10 5.61 -19.69
N CYS A 193 -26.96 6.15 -19.27
CA CYS A 193 -26.47 6.21 -17.90
C CYS A 193 -26.43 7.67 -17.38
N ASP A 194 -27.33 8.51 -17.89
CA ASP A 194 -27.32 9.98 -17.78
C ASP A 194 -28.18 10.53 -16.62
N GLY A 195 -28.52 9.67 -15.66
CA GLY A 195 -29.03 10.01 -14.33
C GLY A 195 -30.54 10.24 -14.24
N ALA A 196 -31.00 10.75 -13.08
CA ALA A 196 -32.43 10.92 -12.77
C ALA A 196 -33.22 11.72 -13.82
N HIS A 197 -32.58 12.69 -14.47
CA HIS A 197 -33.14 13.50 -15.56
C HIS A 197 -32.67 13.04 -16.95
N SER A 198 -32.55 11.72 -17.14
CA SER A 198 -32.08 11.10 -18.38
C SER A 198 -32.76 11.68 -19.63
N TRP A 199 -31.92 12.22 -20.52
CA TRP A 199 -32.30 12.66 -21.85
C TRP A 199 -32.63 11.44 -22.71
N VAL A 200 -31.83 10.37 -22.62
CA VAL A 200 -32.06 9.12 -23.38
C VAL A 200 -33.46 8.55 -23.06
N ARG A 201 -33.80 8.43 -21.78
CA ARG A 201 -35.14 7.99 -21.35
C ARG A 201 -36.26 8.86 -21.92
N THR A 202 -36.06 10.18 -21.91
CA THR A 202 -37.05 11.15 -22.41
C THR A 202 -37.27 10.99 -23.91
N GLN A 203 -36.20 10.84 -24.69
CA GLN A 203 -36.30 10.61 -26.14
C GLN A 203 -37.00 9.28 -26.48
N LEU A 204 -36.84 8.26 -25.63
CA LEU A 204 -37.54 6.99 -25.78
C LEU A 204 -39.02 7.03 -25.36
N GLY A 205 -39.50 8.15 -24.81
CA GLY A 205 -40.86 8.26 -24.26
C GLY A 205 -41.12 7.25 -23.13
N ILE A 206 -40.11 6.99 -22.29
CA ILE A 206 -40.24 6.10 -21.12
C ILE A 206 -40.66 6.96 -19.92
N GLU A 207 -41.81 6.64 -19.35
CA GLU A 207 -42.34 7.34 -18.18
C GLU A 207 -41.67 6.86 -16.88
N MET A 208 -41.49 7.78 -15.93
CA MET A 208 -41.09 7.46 -14.55
C MET A 208 -42.33 7.42 -13.67
N VAL A 209 -42.74 6.23 -13.26
CA VAL A 209 -43.91 5.96 -12.41
C VAL A 209 -43.51 5.99 -10.94
N GLY A 210 -44.28 6.68 -10.10
CA GLY A 210 -44.07 6.73 -8.65
C GLY A 210 -44.41 8.10 -8.06
N GLU A 211 -44.39 8.20 -6.74
CA GLU A 211 -44.73 9.43 -6.02
C GLU A 211 -43.53 10.37 -5.88
N THR A 212 -43.78 11.67 -6.06
CA THR A 212 -42.91 12.70 -5.48
C THR A 212 -43.20 12.80 -3.99
N SER A 213 -42.32 12.26 -3.16
CA SER A 213 -42.27 12.64 -1.76
C SER A 213 -41.71 14.07 -1.67
N ASP A 214 -42.38 14.91 -0.88
CA ASP A 214 -41.96 16.30 -0.60
C ASP A 214 -40.94 16.36 0.55
N GLN A 215 -40.38 15.22 0.98
CA GLN A 215 -39.38 15.19 2.04
C GLN A 215 -38.06 15.83 1.58
N VAL A 216 -37.66 16.87 2.31
CA VAL A 216 -36.43 17.62 2.08
C VAL A 216 -35.37 17.18 3.08
N TRP A 217 -34.17 16.89 2.57
CA TRP A 217 -33.04 16.44 3.38
C TRP A 217 -31.83 17.36 3.16
N GLY A 218 -31.31 17.90 4.25
CA GLY A 218 -30.06 18.63 4.26
C GLY A 218 -28.89 17.65 4.43
N VAL A 219 -27.84 17.83 3.64
CA VAL A 219 -26.62 17.02 3.75
C VAL A 219 -25.41 17.92 3.92
N VAL A 220 -24.50 17.53 4.79
CA VAL A 220 -23.24 18.24 5.03
C VAL A 220 -22.10 17.27 5.28
N ASP A 221 -20.99 17.48 4.56
CA ASP A 221 -19.72 16.79 4.73
C ASP A 221 -18.76 17.73 5.47
N ALA A 222 -18.34 17.32 6.66
CA ALA A 222 -17.57 18.18 7.53
C ALA A 222 -16.56 17.42 8.39
N TYR A 223 -15.56 18.18 8.84
CA TYR A 223 -14.64 17.83 9.91
C TYR A 223 -15.17 18.44 11.20
N ILE A 224 -15.40 17.60 12.21
CA ILE A 224 -16.00 18.02 13.47
C ILE A 224 -15.13 17.63 14.66
N ASP A 225 -15.28 18.38 15.75
CA ASP A 225 -14.78 18.09 17.09
C ASP A 225 -15.99 17.85 17.98
N THR A 226 -16.10 16.65 18.55
CA THR A 226 -17.29 16.22 19.28
C THR A 226 -16.91 15.22 20.37
N ASP A 227 -17.71 15.17 21.43
CA ASP A 227 -17.66 14.12 22.46
C ASP A 227 -18.69 13.01 22.22
N PHE A 228 -19.37 13.02 21.05
CA PHE A 228 -20.30 11.96 20.67
C PHE A 228 -19.57 10.62 20.48
N PRO A 229 -19.88 9.58 21.27
CA PRO A 229 -19.06 8.38 21.36
C PRO A 229 -19.09 7.52 20.08
N ASP A 230 -20.17 7.59 19.30
CA ASP A 230 -20.37 6.79 18.08
C ASP A 230 -20.14 7.59 16.78
N VAL A 231 -19.37 8.69 16.83
CA VAL A 231 -19.06 9.55 15.66
C VAL A 231 -18.38 8.80 14.51
N ARG A 232 -17.74 7.66 14.78
CA ARG A 232 -17.11 6.79 13.76
C ARG A 232 -17.92 5.54 13.41
N ALA A 233 -19.18 5.46 13.84
CA ALA A 233 -20.13 4.42 13.44
C ALA A 233 -21.25 5.02 12.57
N LEU A 234 -21.80 4.23 11.63
CA LEU A 234 -23.03 4.62 10.95
C LEU A 234 -24.12 4.79 12.02
N THR A 235 -24.63 6.00 12.20
CA THR A 235 -25.55 6.30 13.29
C THR A 235 -26.88 6.80 12.75
N VAL A 236 -27.97 6.16 13.16
CA VAL A 236 -29.34 6.57 12.88
C VAL A 236 -29.89 7.29 14.11
N PHE A 237 -30.46 8.47 13.89
CA PHE A 237 -31.09 9.29 14.93
C PHE A 237 -32.59 9.33 14.72
N ASP A 238 -33.33 9.22 15.82
CA ASP A 238 -34.76 9.51 15.91
C ASP A 238 -35.02 10.43 17.12
N ASN A 239 -35.08 11.74 16.88
CA ASN A 239 -35.31 12.71 17.94
C ASN A 239 -36.67 13.38 17.73
N ASN A 240 -37.68 12.94 18.51
CA ASN A 240 -39.05 13.44 18.46
C ASN A 240 -39.64 13.45 17.04
N GLY A 241 -39.40 12.40 16.25
CA GLY A 241 -39.88 12.29 14.87
C GLY A 241 -39.03 13.02 13.83
N ARG A 242 -37.88 13.61 14.21
CA ARG A 242 -36.86 14.07 13.27
C ARG A 242 -35.85 12.97 13.04
N HIS A 243 -35.71 12.56 11.77
CA HIS A 243 -34.75 11.54 11.38
C HIS A 243 -33.45 12.14 10.83
N ALA A 244 -32.33 11.51 11.16
CA ALA A 244 -31.05 11.83 10.58
C ALA A 244 -30.12 10.62 10.56
N VAL A 245 -29.10 10.69 9.71
CA VAL A 245 -28.04 9.68 9.61
C VAL A 245 -26.69 10.37 9.63
N LEU A 246 -25.79 9.91 10.51
CA LEU A 246 -24.37 10.24 10.48
C LEU A 246 -23.62 9.08 9.81
N ILE A 247 -22.88 9.41 8.75
CA ILE A 247 -22.08 8.46 7.97
C ILE A 247 -20.61 8.86 8.14
N PRO A 248 -19.77 8.02 8.79
CA PRO A 248 -18.35 8.30 8.90
C PRO A 248 -17.67 8.09 7.55
N ARG A 249 -16.84 9.04 7.13
CA ARG A 249 -16.20 9.09 5.81
C ARG A 249 -14.69 8.96 5.91
N GLU A 250 -14.05 8.82 4.75
CA GLU A 250 -12.61 8.80 4.59
C GLU A 250 -11.93 10.06 5.19
N ASN A 251 -10.65 9.96 5.54
CA ASN A 251 -9.86 11.08 6.06
C ASN A 251 -10.47 11.78 7.30
N ASP A 252 -11.14 11.04 8.17
CA ASP A 252 -11.80 11.55 9.40
C ASP A 252 -12.99 12.49 9.19
N MET A 253 -13.43 12.66 7.94
CA MET A 253 -14.64 13.40 7.62
C MET A 253 -15.89 12.65 8.12
N VAL A 254 -16.98 13.37 8.38
CA VAL A 254 -18.31 12.81 8.62
C VAL A 254 -19.34 13.48 7.72
N ARG A 255 -20.32 12.71 7.26
CA ARG A 255 -21.50 13.22 6.57
C ARG A 255 -22.70 13.17 7.51
N PHE A 256 -23.41 14.28 7.63
CA PHE A 256 -24.74 14.29 8.23
C PHE A 256 -25.78 14.42 7.13
N THR A 257 -26.80 13.57 7.18
CA THR A 257 -28.02 13.67 6.37
C THR A 257 -29.18 13.84 7.32
N ILE A 258 -29.83 15.01 7.32
CA ILE A 258 -30.84 15.40 8.31
C ILE A 258 -32.13 15.84 7.61
N GLN A 259 -33.26 15.36 8.12
CA GLN A 259 -34.57 15.76 7.63
C GLN A 259 -34.85 17.23 7.97
N VAL A 260 -35.32 17.98 6.98
CA VAL A 260 -35.74 19.37 7.09
C VAL A 260 -37.26 19.42 6.96
N SER A 261 -37.92 19.94 7.99
CA SER A 261 -39.37 20.09 8.04
C SER A 261 -39.80 21.51 7.68
N GLU A 262 -41.08 21.71 7.36
CA GLU A 262 -41.64 23.03 7.04
C GLU A 262 -41.49 24.04 8.19
N SER A 263 -41.49 23.57 9.44
CA SER A 263 -41.23 24.41 10.61
C SER A 263 -39.79 24.93 10.70
N ASP A 264 -38.87 24.36 9.93
CA ASP A 264 -37.45 24.72 10.01
C ASP A 264 -37.05 25.86 9.06
N VAL A 265 -37.84 26.12 8.01
CA VAL A 265 -37.46 26.94 6.84
C VAL A 265 -38.67 27.64 6.22
N SER A 266 -38.47 28.75 5.50
CA SER A 266 -39.58 29.46 4.85
C SER A 266 -40.23 28.64 3.74
N VAL A 267 -41.56 28.61 3.72
CA VAL A 267 -42.37 27.96 2.68
C VAL A 267 -42.65 28.96 1.55
N ASN A 268 -42.63 28.51 0.30
CA ASN A 268 -43.04 29.31 -0.85
C ASN A 268 -44.56 29.54 -0.80
N SER A 269 -44.99 30.81 -0.79
CA SER A 269 -46.38 31.24 -0.61
C SER A 269 -47.33 30.82 -1.74
N GLU A 270 -46.83 30.52 -2.94
CA GLU A 270 -47.64 30.12 -4.10
C GLU A 270 -47.81 28.61 -4.22
N THR A 271 -46.83 27.82 -3.77
CA THR A 271 -46.80 26.35 -3.96
C THR A 271 -47.02 25.56 -2.68
N GLY A 272 -46.95 26.21 -1.50
CA GLY A 272 -47.02 25.53 -0.21
C GLY A 272 -45.83 24.62 0.10
N ARG A 273 -44.77 24.64 -0.72
CA ARG A 273 -43.57 23.78 -0.59
C ARG A 273 -42.38 24.53 0.00
N ILE A 274 -41.49 23.78 0.66
CA ILE A 274 -40.24 24.30 1.22
C ILE A 274 -39.39 25.01 0.15
N ASP A 275 -38.99 26.26 0.41
CA ASP A 275 -38.13 27.03 -0.48
C ASP A 275 -36.66 26.61 -0.33
N ARG A 276 -36.24 25.69 -1.19
CA ARG A 276 -34.89 25.11 -1.22
C ARG A 276 -33.77 26.13 -1.37
N THR A 277 -34.02 27.26 -2.04
CA THR A 277 -33.00 28.28 -2.29
C THR A 277 -32.59 29.03 -1.02
N LYS A 278 -33.41 28.95 0.02
CA LYS A 278 -33.20 29.63 1.30
C LYS A 278 -32.66 28.72 2.40
N ILE A 279 -32.36 27.46 2.10
CA ILE A 279 -31.76 26.51 3.04
C ILE A 279 -30.24 26.66 2.98
N GLY A 280 -29.71 27.59 3.78
CA GLY A 280 -28.27 27.79 3.93
C GLY A 280 -27.60 26.66 4.72
N VAL A 281 -26.29 26.49 4.53
CA VAL A 281 -25.50 25.49 5.24
C VAL A 281 -25.57 25.70 6.76
N GLU A 282 -25.58 26.96 7.20
CA GLU A 282 -25.66 27.36 8.61
C GLU A 282 -26.91 26.79 9.29
N ARG A 283 -28.03 26.72 8.55
CA ARG A 283 -29.27 26.16 9.07
C ARG A 283 -29.14 24.65 9.29
N ILE A 284 -28.54 23.93 8.34
CA ILE A 284 -28.27 22.50 8.47
C ILE A 284 -27.36 22.24 9.67
N LEU A 285 -26.30 23.03 9.85
CA LEU A 285 -25.39 22.93 10.99
C LEU A 285 -26.11 23.15 12.33
N GLN A 286 -27.02 24.13 12.40
CA GLN A 286 -27.83 24.37 13.60
C GLN A 286 -28.75 23.18 13.93
N LEU A 287 -29.37 22.59 12.91
CA LEU A 287 -30.23 21.42 13.10
C LEU A 287 -29.43 20.23 13.62
N VAL A 288 -28.22 19.99 13.09
CA VAL A 288 -27.32 18.93 13.59
C VAL A 288 -26.91 19.18 15.04
N LYS A 289 -26.55 20.42 15.42
CA LYS A 289 -26.24 20.76 16.82
C LYS A 289 -27.42 20.55 17.77
N GLY A 290 -28.63 20.86 17.32
CA GLY A 290 -29.85 20.62 18.09
C GLY A 290 -30.15 19.12 18.26
N LEU A 291 -30.00 18.35 17.17
CA LEU A 291 -30.22 16.91 17.14
C LEU A 291 -29.30 16.15 18.11
N MET A 292 -28.03 16.54 18.17
CA MET A 292 -26.99 15.79 18.89
C MET A 292 -26.91 16.07 20.40
N LYS A 293 -27.81 16.87 20.98
CA LYS A 293 -27.83 17.10 22.44
C LYS A 293 -28.02 15.77 23.20
N PRO A 294 -27.26 15.51 24.28
CA PRO A 294 -26.45 16.47 25.05
C PRO A 294 -24.98 16.61 24.59
N TYR A 295 -24.59 15.98 23.48
CA TYR A 295 -23.20 15.95 23.01
C TYR A 295 -22.78 17.27 22.35
N ARG A 296 -21.52 17.66 22.54
CA ARG A 296 -20.89 18.83 21.90
C ARG A 296 -20.58 18.53 20.44
N VAL A 297 -20.84 19.48 19.54
CA VAL A 297 -20.45 19.37 18.11
C VAL A 297 -19.94 20.71 17.60
N ASP A 298 -18.65 20.75 17.29
CA ASP A 298 -17.95 21.92 16.75
C ASP A 298 -17.45 21.64 15.33
N PHE A 299 -18.06 22.28 14.33
CA PHE A 299 -17.65 22.18 12.93
C PHE A 299 -16.37 22.98 12.69
N LYS A 300 -15.28 22.30 12.34
CA LYS A 300 -13.98 22.93 12.04
C LYS A 300 -13.84 23.31 10.56
N ARG A 301 -14.36 22.45 9.68
CA ARG A 301 -14.32 22.65 8.23
C ARG A 301 -15.52 21.97 7.58
N VAL A 302 -16.21 22.67 6.69
CA VAL A 302 -17.27 22.10 5.85
C VAL A 302 -16.72 21.97 4.44
N ASP A 303 -16.60 20.74 3.96
CA ASP A 303 -16.11 20.48 2.61
C ASP A 303 -17.26 20.55 1.61
N TRP A 304 -18.47 20.13 1.97
CA TRP A 304 -19.60 20.15 1.05
C TRP A 304 -20.92 20.24 1.80
N SER A 305 -21.92 20.86 1.17
CA SER A 305 -23.30 20.83 1.66
C SER A 305 -24.27 20.87 0.49
N GLY A 306 -25.44 20.27 0.67
CA GLY A 306 -26.49 20.28 -0.32
C GLY A 306 -27.85 19.97 0.27
N VAL A 307 -28.89 20.14 -0.55
CA VAL A 307 -30.28 19.85 -0.19
C VAL A 307 -30.87 18.94 -1.25
N TYR A 308 -31.43 17.83 -0.80
CA TYR A 308 -32.04 16.82 -1.65
C TYR A 308 -33.53 16.74 -1.41
N VAL A 309 -34.29 16.54 -2.49
CA VAL A 309 -35.68 16.12 -2.44
C VAL A 309 -35.71 14.70 -2.94
N ILE A 310 -36.26 13.81 -2.13
CA ILE A 310 -36.24 12.39 -2.43
C ILE A 310 -37.58 12.00 -3.04
N GLY A 311 -37.58 11.69 -4.32
CA GLY A 311 -38.69 11.03 -5.00
C GLY A 311 -38.39 9.55 -5.21
N GLN A 312 -39.39 8.70 -4.98
CA GLN A 312 -39.30 7.28 -5.33
C GLN A 312 -39.97 7.08 -6.66
N ARG A 313 -39.19 6.74 -7.70
CA ARG A 313 -39.68 6.63 -9.06
C ARG A 313 -39.02 5.47 -9.77
N LEU A 314 -39.77 4.84 -10.65
CA LEU A 314 -39.35 3.68 -11.42
C LEU A 314 -39.77 3.86 -12.87
N ALA A 315 -38.84 3.65 -13.79
CA ALA A 315 -39.13 3.67 -15.22
C ALA A 315 -40.12 2.55 -15.57
N SER A 316 -41.06 2.85 -16.45
CA SER A 316 -42.07 1.89 -16.91
C SER A 316 -41.45 0.68 -17.64
N ARG A 317 -40.32 0.90 -18.31
CA ARG A 317 -39.49 -0.08 -19.03
C ARG A 317 -38.03 0.36 -19.01
N TYR A 318 -37.07 -0.55 -19.16
CA TYR A 318 -35.63 -0.23 -19.08
C TYR A 318 -34.93 -0.22 -20.45
N GLN A 319 -35.68 -0.50 -21.51
CA GLN A 319 -35.16 -0.63 -22.87
C GLN A 319 -36.19 -0.11 -23.88
N ASP A 320 -35.73 0.20 -25.09
CA ASP A 320 -36.57 0.60 -26.20
C ASP A 320 -37.36 -0.59 -26.82
N GLN A 321 -38.18 -0.29 -27.82
CA GLN A 321 -38.98 -1.31 -28.51
C GLN A 321 -38.10 -2.24 -29.35
N SER A 322 -37.04 -1.71 -29.98
CA SER A 322 -36.11 -2.46 -30.84
C SER A 322 -35.03 -3.20 -30.04
N LYS A 323 -34.99 -3.04 -28.71
CA LYS A 323 -34.03 -3.71 -27.79
C LYS A 323 -32.58 -3.39 -28.12
N ARG A 324 -32.32 -2.18 -28.63
CA ARG A 324 -31.00 -1.66 -28.98
C ARG A 324 -30.55 -0.54 -28.03
N ILE A 325 -31.48 0.08 -27.32
CA ILE A 325 -31.21 1.19 -26.40
C ILE A 325 -31.69 0.80 -25.01
N PHE A 326 -30.80 0.88 -24.03
CA PHE A 326 -31.06 0.54 -22.62
C PHE A 326 -30.83 1.77 -21.75
N ILE A 327 -31.55 1.88 -20.64
CA ILE A 327 -31.28 2.86 -19.57
C ILE A 327 -30.81 2.11 -18.32
N LEU A 328 -29.97 2.75 -17.49
CA LEU A 328 -29.36 2.13 -16.30
C LEU A 328 -29.24 3.11 -15.11
N GLY A 329 -29.22 2.57 -13.88
CA GLY A 329 -29.03 3.35 -12.66
C GLY A 329 -30.17 4.34 -12.42
N ASP A 330 -29.85 5.57 -12.02
CA ASP A 330 -30.85 6.61 -11.76
C ASP A 330 -31.72 6.98 -12.99
N ALA A 331 -31.28 6.64 -14.21
CA ALA A 331 -32.13 6.77 -15.38
C ALA A 331 -33.36 5.84 -15.29
N CYS A 332 -33.22 4.71 -14.61
CA CYS A 332 -34.24 3.69 -14.41
C CYS A 332 -35.01 3.83 -13.10
N HIS A 333 -34.32 4.08 -12.00
CA HIS A 333 -34.95 4.06 -10.68
C HIS A 333 -34.28 5.08 -9.78
N THR A 334 -35.10 5.88 -9.09
CA THR A 334 -34.66 6.77 -8.02
C THR A 334 -35.38 6.36 -6.77
N HIS A 335 -34.67 6.27 -5.65
CA HIS A 335 -35.25 5.82 -4.40
C HIS A 335 -34.64 6.60 -3.23
N SER A 336 -35.17 6.33 -2.05
CA SER A 336 -34.71 6.94 -0.81
C SER A 336 -33.26 6.58 -0.47
N PRO A 337 -32.47 7.48 0.15
CA PRO A 337 -31.10 7.21 0.56
C PRO A 337 -31.01 6.36 1.84
N HIS A 338 -32.14 6.07 2.51
CA HIS A 338 -32.17 5.40 3.82
C HIS A 338 -31.44 4.04 3.82
N ALA A 339 -31.50 3.28 2.71
CA ALA A 339 -30.81 2.00 2.58
C ALA A 339 -29.43 2.09 1.88
N GLY A 340 -28.96 3.30 1.53
CA GLY A 340 -27.67 3.52 0.86
C GLY A 340 -27.54 2.85 -0.52
N GLN A 341 -28.64 2.63 -1.23
CA GLN A 341 -28.65 1.76 -2.42
C GLN A 341 -28.26 2.42 -3.74
N GLY A 342 -28.25 3.75 -3.87
CA GLY A 342 -28.27 4.39 -5.21
C GLY A 342 -27.09 3.96 -6.10
N MET A 343 -25.87 4.18 -5.60
CA MET A 343 -24.64 3.74 -6.29
C MET A 343 -24.55 2.21 -6.40
N ASN A 344 -25.00 1.45 -5.40
CA ASN A 344 -24.94 -0.02 -5.40
C ASN A 344 -25.87 -0.63 -6.44
N ALA A 345 -27.08 -0.09 -6.58
CA ALA A 345 -28.05 -0.51 -7.58
C ALA A 345 -27.56 -0.17 -8.99
N ALA A 346 -26.99 1.01 -9.19
CA ALA A 346 -26.35 1.41 -10.45
C ALA A 346 -25.17 0.50 -10.85
N ILE A 347 -24.29 0.16 -9.90
CA ILE A 347 -23.18 -0.80 -10.12
C ILE A 347 -23.74 -2.18 -10.49
N SER A 348 -24.76 -2.64 -9.78
CA SER A 348 -25.39 -3.95 -10.02
C SER A 348 -26.12 -4.02 -11.36
N ASP A 349 -26.77 -2.94 -11.79
CA ASP A 349 -27.40 -2.84 -13.12
C ASP A 349 -26.35 -2.95 -14.22
N ALA A 350 -25.26 -2.20 -14.10
CA ALA A 350 -24.16 -2.24 -15.05
C ALA A 350 -23.49 -3.62 -15.10
N HIS A 351 -23.26 -4.23 -13.95
CA HIS A 351 -22.69 -5.58 -13.83
C HIS A 351 -23.59 -6.64 -14.48
N ASN A 352 -24.91 -6.54 -14.30
CA ASN A 352 -25.90 -7.44 -14.88
C ASN A 352 -26.01 -7.31 -16.42
N LEU A 353 -26.07 -6.08 -16.96
CA LEU A 353 -26.24 -5.89 -18.40
C LEU A 353 -24.95 -6.16 -19.19
N SER A 354 -23.78 -5.81 -18.65
CA SER A 354 -22.53 -5.81 -19.41
C SER A 354 -22.14 -7.19 -19.92
N TRP A 355 -22.22 -8.24 -19.10
CA TRP A 355 -21.86 -9.59 -19.56
C TRP A 355 -22.86 -10.11 -20.60
N LYS A 356 -24.14 -9.75 -20.49
CA LYS A 356 -25.18 -10.13 -21.46
C LYS A 356 -24.89 -9.51 -22.82
N LEU A 357 -24.52 -8.23 -22.86
CA LEU A 357 -24.07 -7.55 -24.07
C LEU A 357 -22.82 -8.20 -24.67
N VAL A 358 -21.84 -8.57 -23.84
CA VAL A 358 -20.64 -9.29 -24.31
C VAL A 358 -21.02 -10.61 -24.98
N HIS A 359 -21.93 -11.38 -24.37
CA HIS A 359 -22.37 -12.66 -24.94
C HIS A 359 -23.09 -12.47 -26.27
N VAL A 360 -23.97 -11.47 -26.38
CA VAL A 360 -24.66 -11.18 -27.65
C VAL A 360 -23.71 -10.67 -28.73
N LEU A 361 -22.84 -9.71 -28.39
CA LEU A 361 -21.90 -9.12 -29.35
C LEU A 361 -20.81 -10.08 -29.82
N LYS A 362 -20.47 -11.10 -29.03
CA LYS A 362 -19.55 -12.18 -29.42
C LYS A 362 -20.23 -13.37 -30.07
N GLY A 363 -21.56 -13.34 -30.23
CA GLY A 363 -22.35 -14.45 -30.78
C GLY A 363 -22.39 -15.69 -29.87
N TRP A 364 -22.14 -15.52 -28.56
CA TRP A 364 -22.26 -16.59 -27.56
C TRP A 364 -23.68 -16.73 -27.02
N GLY A 365 -24.46 -15.64 -27.08
CA GLY A 365 -25.87 -15.62 -26.74
C GLY A 365 -26.69 -14.89 -27.80
N ALA A 366 -28.01 -15.07 -27.75
CA ALA A 366 -28.98 -14.53 -28.68
C ALA A 366 -29.52 -13.23 -28.09
N PRO A 367 -30.05 -12.34 -28.93
CA PRO A 367 -30.53 -11.04 -28.49
C PRO A 367 -31.55 -11.11 -27.33
N GLU A 368 -32.35 -12.18 -27.23
CA GLU A 368 -33.34 -12.39 -26.17
C GLU A 368 -32.72 -12.44 -24.77
N LEU A 369 -31.42 -12.76 -24.67
CA LEU A 369 -30.67 -12.69 -23.41
C LEU A 369 -30.76 -11.29 -22.79
N LEU A 370 -30.75 -10.24 -23.60
CA LEU A 370 -30.80 -8.85 -23.12
C LEU A 370 -32.14 -8.51 -22.47
N HIS A 371 -33.23 -9.20 -22.83
CA HIS A 371 -34.55 -8.96 -22.23
C HIS A 371 -34.57 -9.23 -20.73
N THR A 372 -33.72 -10.18 -20.29
CA THR A 372 -33.62 -10.56 -18.88
C THR A 372 -33.08 -9.44 -18.00
N TYR A 373 -32.39 -8.43 -18.55
CA TYR A 373 -31.92 -7.27 -17.79
C TYR A 373 -33.09 -6.55 -17.10
N GLU A 374 -34.15 -6.25 -17.86
CA GLU A 374 -35.30 -5.53 -17.32
C GLU A 374 -36.04 -6.38 -16.28
N SER A 375 -36.33 -7.65 -16.58
CA SER A 375 -37.08 -8.52 -15.67
C SER A 375 -36.36 -8.75 -14.34
N GLU A 376 -35.03 -8.78 -14.34
CA GLU A 376 -34.22 -8.99 -13.15
C GLU A 376 -34.04 -7.70 -12.34
N ARG A 377 -33.64 -6.62 -13.01
CA ARG A 377 -33.22 -5.39 -12.33
C ARG A 377 -34.39 -4.50 -11.95
N ARG A 378 -35.49 -4.55 -12.71
CA ARG A 378 -36.71 -3.85 -12.34
C ARG A 378 -37.40 -4.51 -11.14
N ASP A 379 -37.43 -5.84 -11.06
CA ASP A 379 -37.97 -6.57 -9.89
C ASP A 379 -37.20 -6.21 -8.60
N PHE A 380 -35.87 -6.17 -8.66
CA PHE A 380 -35.04 -5.69 -7.55
C PHE A 380 -35.43 -4.26 -7.13
N ALA A 381 -35.58 -3.34 -8.09
CA ALA A 381 -35.95 -1.95 -7.81
C ALA A 381 -37.35 -1.83 -7.19
N VAL A 382 -38.32 -2.63 -7.65
CA VAL A 382 -39.68 -2.70 -7.06
C VAL A 382 -39.59 -3.15 -5.59
N LYS A 383 -38.92 -4.27 -5.30
CA LYS A 383 -38.76 -4.77 -3.93
C LYS A 383 -38.05 -3.77 -3.02
N LEU A 384 -37.11 -3.00 -3.57
CA LEU A 384 -36.43 -1.94 -2.83
C LEU A 384 -37.35 -0.77 -2.50
N ILE A 385 -38.22 -0.37 -3.43
CA ILE A 385 -39.24 0.65 -3.18
C ILE A 385 -40.23 0.17 -2.12
N GLU A 386 -40.75 -1.06 -2.24
CA GLU A 386 -41.66 -1.67 -1.25
C GLU A 386 -41.05 -1.72 0.16
N LEU A 387 -39.75 -2.02 0.26
CA LEU A 387 -39.04 -1.99 1.54
C LEU A 387 -39.00 -0.57 2.12
N HIS A 388 -38.71 0.45 1.30
CA HIS A 388 -38.70 1.84 1.75
C HIS A 388 -40.09 2.32 2.18
N GLU A 389 -41.14 1.94 1.47
CA GLU A 389 -42.52 2.24 1.84
C GLU A 389 -42.86 1.66 3.22
N ARG A 390 -42.53 0.39 3.46
CA ARG A 390 -42.73 -0.25 4.78
C ARG A 390 -41.92 0.42 5.89
N ILE A 391 -40.69 0.84 5.61
CA ILE A 391 -39.88 1.60 6.58
C ILE A 391 -40.57 2.92 6.92
N ALA A 392 -41.07 3.65 5.91
CA ALA A 392 -41.79 4.90 6.11
C ALA A 392 -43.10 4.70 6.90
N GLU A 393 -43.85 3.62 6.66
CA GLU A 393 -45.05 3.29 7.42
C GLU A 393 -44.77 3.04 8.90
N VAL A 394 -43.70 2.29 9.22
CA VAL A 394 -43.26 2.05 10.59
C VAL A 394 -42.79 3.35 11.26
N MET A 395 -42.01 4.18 10.55
CA MET A 395 -41.57 5.49 11.05
C MET A 395 -42.75 6.44 11.31
N SER A 396 -43.80 6.38 10.48
CA SER A 396 -45.03 7.18 10.66
C SER A 396 -45.97 6.65 11.75
N GLY A 397 -45.66 5.51 12.38
CA GLY A 397 -46.50 4.89 13.41
C GLY A 397 -47.77 4.20 12.88
N LYS A 398 -47.97 4.13 11.55
CA LYS A 398 -49.10 3.42 10.93
C LYS A 398 -49.05 1.91 11.15
N VAL A 399 -47.85 1.34 11.31
CA VAL A 399 -47.61 -0.09 11.53
C VAL A 399 -46.85 -0.29 12.84
N LYS A 400 -47.29 -1.23 13.68
CA LYS A 400 -46.59 -1.60 14.92
C LYS A 400 -45.25 -2.29 14.60
N GLY A 401 -44.15 -1.78 15.15
CA GLY A 401 -42.80 -2.34 15.00
C GLY A 401 -41.73 -1.26 15.14
N THR A 402 -40.46 -1.63 14.97
CA THR A 402 -39.36 -0.67 14.85
C THR A 402 -38.72 -0.75 13.47
N SER A 403 -38.29 0.40 12.93
CA SER A 403 -37.56 0.46 11.66
C SER A 403 -36.28 -0.37 11.71
N SER A 404 -35.63 -0.42 12.88
CA SER A 404 -34.46 -1.26 13.14
C SER A 404 -34.75 -2.76 12.96
N ASP A 405 -35.89 -3.27 13.41
CA ASP A 405 -36.24 -4.69 13.27
C ASP A 405 -36.56 -5.08 11.83
N LEU A 406 -37.20 -4.18 11.08
CA LEU A 406 -37.48 -4.39 9.66
C LEU A 406 -36.19 -4.39 8.83
N MET A 407 -35.25 -3.50 9.15
CA MET A 407 -33.92 -3.46 8.54
C MET A 407 -33.16 -4.76 8.79
N ILE A 408 -33.14 -5.27 10.03
CA ILE A 408 -32.48 -6.55 10.38
C ILE A 408 -33.03 -7.71 9.56
N LYS A 409 -34.36 -7.82 9.48
CA LYS A 409 -35.02 -8.87 8.68
C LYS A 409 -34.69 -8.77 7.19
N SER A 410 -34.32 -7.58 6.72
CA SER A 410 -34.02 -7.28 5.33
C SER A 410 -32.52 -7.12 5.06
N VAL A 411 -31.64 -7.40 6.02
CA VAL A 411 -30.18 -7.15 5.91
C VAL A 411 -29.60 -7.83 4.67
N LYS A 412 -29.89 -9.10 4.41
CA LYS A 412 -29.37 -9.79 3.21
C LYS A 412 -29.78 -9.09 1.92
N PHE A 413 -31.01 -8.60 1.83
CA PHE A 413 -31.50 -7.86 0.66
C PHE A 413 -30.81 -6.50 0.53
N VAL A 414 -30.68 -5.74 1.63
CA VAL A 414 -29.99 -4.44 1.65
C VAL A 414 -28.49 -4.58 1.35
N CYS A 415 -27.82 -5.60 1.87
CA CYS A 415 -26.43 -5.91 1.53
C CYS A 415 -26.26 -6.38 0.09
N GLY A 416 -27.36 -6.71 -0.61
CA GLY A 416 -27.41 -7.19 -1.98
C GLY A 416 -27.16 -8.69 -2.16
N THR A 417 -26.65 -9.38 -1.12
CA THR A 417 -26.32 -10.82 -1.16
C THR A 417 -27.57 -11.72 -1.18
N GLY A 418 -28.72 -11.22 -0.71
CA GLY A 418 -30.02 -11.92 -0.72
C GLY A 418 -30.86 -11.70 -1.97
N THR A 419 -30.28 -11.22 -3.08
CA THR A 419 -31.02 -10.99 -4.33
C THR A 419 -31.24 -12.31 -5.06
N HIS A 420 -32.50 -12.75 -5.15
CA HIS A 420 -32.93 -13.90 -5.93
C HIS A 420 -33.75 -13.44 -7.14
N TYR A 421 -33.27 -13.77 -8.33
CA TYR A 421 -33.98 -13.45 -9.57
C TYR A 421 -35.09 -14.48 -9.84
N PRO A 422 -36.21 -14.05 -10.44
CA PRO A 422 -37.27 -14.96 -10.83
C PRO A 422 -36.81 -15.90 -11.95
N SER A 423 -37.48 -17.05 -12.08
CA SER A 423 -37.21 -18.03 -13.14
C SER A 423 -37.32 -17.37 -14.52
N SER A 424 -36.36 -17.69 -15.40
CA SER A 424 -36.25 -17.07 -16.73
C SER A 424 -35.44 -17.97 -17.68
N ILE A 425 -35.17 -17.49 -18.89
CA ILE A 425 -34.29 -18.20 -19.85
C ILE A 425 -32.84 -18.37 -19.37
N ILE A 426 -32.44 -17.74 -18.26
CA ILE A 426 -31.10 -17.87 -17.65
C ILE A 426 -31.13 -18.24 -16.16
N VAL A 427 -32.32 -18.48 -15.60
CA VAL A 427 -32.53 -18.90 -14.21
C VAL A 427 -33.51 -20.07 -14.19
N ASP A 428 -32.99 -21.26 -13.93
CA ASP A 428 -33.75 -22.49 -13.75
C ASP A 428 -33.81 -22.87 -12.26
N SER A 429 -35.01 -22.83 -11.70
CA SER A 429 -35.30 -23.12 -10.30
C SER A 429 -35.83 -24.54 -10.08
N SER A 430 -35.95 -25.38 -11.10
CA SER A 430 -36.56 -26.72 -11.00
C SER A 430 -35.83 -27.67 -10.06
N ASN A 431 -34.53 -27.45 -9.83
CA ASN A 431 -33.67 -28.30 -9.02
C ASN A 431 -33.10 -27.61 -7.77
N GLN A 432 -33.77 -26.55 -7.28
CA GLN A 432 -33.29 -25.76 -6.13
C GLN A 432 -33.10 -26.61 -4.86
N GLN A 433 -33.83 -27.72 -4.72
CA GLN A 433 -33.72 -28.68 -3.61
C GLN A 433 -32.35 -29.36 -3.49
N LEU A 434 -31.53 -29.39 -4.55
CA LEU A 434 -30.19 -30.00 -4.51
C LEU A 434 -29.18 -29.18 -3.69
N ALA A 435 -29.41 -27.87 -3.59
CA ALA A 435 -28.59 -26.94 -2.83
C ALA A 435 -29.44 -25.74 -2.39
N PRO A 436 -30.41 -25.90 -1.48
CA PRO A 436 -31.40 -24.88 -1.16
C PRO A 436 -30.79 -23.63 -0.52
N GLY A 437 -29.62 -23.76 0.13
CA GLY A 437 -28.93 -22.68 0.82
C GLY A 437 -27.77 -22.06 0.04
N ILE A 438 -27.57 -22.43 -1.23
CA ILE A 438 -26.38 -21.98 -1.96
C ILE A 438 -26.41 -20.49 -2.30
N ILE A 439 -25.44 -19.75 -1.75
CA ILE A 439 -25.16 -18.36 -2.07
C ILE A 439 -23.67 -18.25 -2.33
N ILE A 440 -23.30 -17.82 -3.54
CA ILE A 440 -21.90 -17.63 -3.92
C ILE A 440 -21.31 -16.48 -3.11
N GLY A 441 -20.19 -16.75 -2.44
CA GLY A 441 -19.50 -15.82 -1.54
C GLY A 441 -19.71 -16.10 -0.06
N GLU A 442 -20.71 -16.91 0.31
CA GLU A 442 -21.04 -17.22 1.72
C GLU A 442 -20.33 -18.48 2.27
N ALA A 443 -19.26 -18.95 1.60
CA ALA A 443 -18.49 -20.10 2.06
C ALA A 443 -17.00 -19.95 1.74
N ILE A 444 -16.17 -20.41 2.69
CA ILE A 444 -14.72 -20.58 2.54
C ILE A 444 -14.43 -22.05 2.23
N ILE A 445 -13.66 -22.28 1.17
CA ILE A 445 -13.19 -23.58 0.68
C ILE A 445 -11.67 -23.59 0.60
N ILE A 446 -11.07 -24.77 0.55
CA ILE A 446 -9.61 -24.91 0.56
C ILE A 446 -9.11 -25.46 -0.75
N ARG A 447 -8.16 -24.80 -1.40
CA ARG A 447 -7.54 -25.37 -2.61
C ARG A 447 -6.71 -26.59 -2.27
N THR A 448 -7.00 -27.71 -2.90
CA THR A 448 -6.43 -29.01 -2.52
C THR A 448 -4.91 -29.09 -2.74
N ALA A 449 -4.37 -28.33 -3.69
CA ALA A 449 -2.95 -28.41 -4.05
C ALA A 449 -1.99 -27.79 -3.03
N ASP A 450 -2.42 -26.76 -2.30
CA ASP A 450 -1.57 -26.00 -1.37
C ASP A 450 -2.27 -25.59 -0.06
N PHE A 451 -3.50 -26.06 0.14
CA PHE A 451 -4.33 -25.85 1.32
C PHE A 451 -4.61 -24.39 1.68
N ARG A 452 -4.54 -23.49 0.69
CA ARG A 452 -4.93 -22.08 0.89
C ARG A 452 -6.45 -21.93 0.88
N PRO A 453 -7.03 -21.13 1.79
CA PRO A 453 -8.45 -20.84 1.76
C PRO A 453 -8.80 -19.85 0.65
N PHE A 454 -10.00 -20.02 0.09
CA PHE A 454 -10.62 -19.15 -0.90
C PHE A 454 -12.09 -18.97 -0.56
N SER A 455 -12.64 -17.78 -0.79
CA SER A 455 -14.10 -17.63 -0.81
C SER A 455 -14.64 -18.26 -2.09
N THR A 456 -15.85 -18.82 -2.06
CA THR A 456 -16.55 -19.21 -3.28
C THR A 456 -16.78 -18.04 -4.25
N LEU A 457 -16.73 -16.80 -3.77
CA LEU A 457 -16.68 -15.60 -4.61
C LEU A 457 -15.40 -15.50 -5.44
N ASP A 458 -14.26 -15.97 -4.92
CA ASP A 458 -12.98 -15.93 -5.64
C ASP A 458 -13.00 -16.79 -6.90
N LEU A 459 -13.83 -17.85 -6.92
CA LEU A 459 -14.05 -18.68 -8.10
C LEU A 459 -14.86 -17.94 -9.19
N CYS A 460 -15.65 -16.94 -8.80
CA CYS A 460 -16.63 -16.27 -9.64
C CYS A 460 -16.20 -14.83 -9.98
N LYS A 461 -14.94 -14.66 -10.40
CA LYS A 461 -14.46 -13.37 -10.92
C LYS A 461 -15.23 -12.97 -12.19
N SER A 462 -15.40 -11.66 -12.38
CA SER A 462 -16.19 -11.06 -13.46
C SER A 462 -15.44 -11.03 -14.79
N ASP A 463 -15.14 -12.20 -15.35
CA ASP A 463 -14.38 -12.40 -16.58
C ASP A 463 -15.26 -12.67 -17.83
N ASN A 464 -16.57 -12.53 -17.69
CA ASN A 464 -17.61 -12.83 -18.69
C ASN A 464 -17.82 -14.33 -18.98
N MET A 465 -17.23 -15.25 -18.20
CA MET A 465 -17.46 -16.69 -18.35
C MET A 465 -18.44 -17.22 -17.29
N TYR A 466 -19.26 -18.19 -17.68
CA TYR A 466 -20.02 -18.99 -16.74
C TYR A 466 -19.09 -19.89 -15.93
N LYS A 467 -19.40 -20.09 -14.65
CA LYS A 467 -18.68 -21.04 -13.78
C LYS A 467 -19.50 -22.30 -13.61
N ILE A 468 -18.88 -23.44 -13.81
CA ILE A 468 -19.45 -24.75 -13.55
C ILE A 468 -18.74 -25.27 -12.30
N ILE A 469 -19.43 -25.26 -11.17
CA ILE A 469 -18.89 -25.75 -9.90
C ILE A 469 -19.46 -27.15 -9.67
N VAL A 470 -18.60 -28.16 -9.69
CA VAL A 470 -18.95 -29.55 -9.45
C VAL A 470 -18.69 -29.89 -7.98
N LEU A 471 -19.76 -30.06 -7.21
CA LEU A 471 -19.72 -30.58 -5.85
C LEU A 471 -19.76 -32.10 -5.95
N THR A 472 -18.64 -32.76 -5.73
CA THR A 472 -18.47 -34.20 -6.02
C THR A 472 -18.99 -35.15 -4.95
N GLY A 473 -19.32 -34.64 -3.76
CA GLY A 473 -19.34 -35.47 -2.55
C GLY A 473 -17.92 -35.99 -2.24
N ASP A 474 -17.81 -37.18 -1.65
CA ASP A 474 -16.51 -37.84 -1.48
C ASP A 474 -16.07 -38.48 -2.81
N ALA A 475 -15.06 -37.87 -3.44
CA ALA A 475 -14.53 -38.26 -4.75
C ALA A 475 -13.75 -39.58 -4.74
N LYS A 476 -13.45 -40.13 -3.55
CA LYS A 476 -12.75 -41.42 -3.39
C LYS A 476 -13.66 -42.64 -3.52
N ASP A 477 -14.97 -42.45 -3.43
CA ASP A 477 -15.93 -43.52 -3.63
C ASP A 477 -15.88 -44.02 -5.07
N THR A 478 -15.58 -45.30 -5.26
CA THR A 478 -15.37 -45.94 -6.56
C THR A 478 -16.58 -45.77 -7.48
N THR A 479 -17.80 -45.85 -6.93
CA THR A 479 -19.05 -45.72 -7.68
C THR A 479 -19.26 -44.28 -8.16
N ARG A 480 -18.90 -43.29 -7.32
CA ARG A 480 -18.97 -41.87 -7.71
C ARG A 480 -17.89 -41.51 -8.71
N ARG A 481 -16.69 -42.07 -8.59
CA ARG A 481 -15.58 -41.81 -9.50
C ARG A 481 -15.94 -42.14 -10.95
N GLU A 482 -16.65 -43.24 -11.19
CA GLU A 482 -17.15 -43.61 -12.53
C GLU A 482 -18.12 -42.57 -13.09
N LYS A 483 -19.10 -42.13 -12.28
CA LYS A 483 -20.03 -41.05 -12.66
C LYS A 483 -19.30 -39.73 -12.94
N LEU A 484 -18.32 -39.37 -12.11
CA LEU A 484 -17.52 -38.15 -12.29
C LEU A 484 -16.69 -38.18 -13.58
N GLU A 485 -16.22 -39.36 -14.01
CA GLU A 485 -15.48 -39.52 -15.27
C GLU A 485 -16.40 -39.28 -16.48
N GLU A 486 -17.64 -39.78 -16.43
CA GLU A 486 -18.67 -39.55 -17.46
C GLU A 486 -19.07 -38.07 -17.54
N VAL A 487 -19.37 -37.46 -16.39
CA VAL A 487 -19.65 -36.02 -16.28
C VAL A 487 -18.47 -35.20 -16.81
N GLY A 488 -17.25 -35.58 -16.43
CA GLY A 488 -16.04 -34.91 -16.87
C GLY A 488 -15.82 -34.98 -18.39
N LYS A 489 -16.06 -36.14 -19.01
CA LYS A 489 -15.98 -36.28 -20.48
C LYS A 489 -16.96 -35.34 -21.18
N THR A 490 -18.21 -35.31 -20.69
CA THR A 490 -19.26 -34.41 -21.17
C THR A 490 -18.80 -32.95 -21.08
N LEU A 491 -18.42 -32.49 -19.88
CA LEU A 491 -17.99 -31.10 -19.65
C LEU A 491 -16.73 -30.73 -20.45
N LYS A 492 -15.77 -31.65 -20.58
CA LYS A 492 -14.55 -31.43 -21.38
C LYS A 492 -14.90 -31.22 -22.85
N GLN A 493 -15.78 -32.04 -23.43
CA GLN A 493 -16.23 -31.90 -24.81
C GLN A 493 -16.94 -30.55 -25.02
N TRP A 494 -17.85 -30.20 -24.10
CA TRP A 494 -18.54 -28.91 -24.11
C TRP A 494 -17.59 -27.71 -24.05
N ARG A 495 -16.60 -27.76 -23.15
CA ARG A 495 -15.60 -26.69 -23.01
C ARG A 495 -14.71 -26.55 -24.24
N LEU A 496 -14.32 -27.65 -24.87
CA LEU A 496 -13.51 -27.61 -26.10
C LEU A 496 -14.25 -26.94 -27.27
N GLN A 497 -15.56 -27.09 -27.34
CA GLN A 497 -16.38 -26.39 -28.33
C GLN A 497 -16.52 -24.89 -28.03
N ARG A 498 -16.37 -24.48 -26.76
CA ARG A 498 -16.61 -23.10 -26.28
C ARG A 498 -15.59 -22.66 -25.22
N PRO A 499 -14.29 -22.57 -25.56
CA PRO A 499 -13.20 -22.45 -24.58
C PRO A 499 -13.19 -21.15 -23.78
N ASN A 500 -13.88 -20.10 -24.27
CA ASN A 500 -13.93 -18.77 -23.64
C ASN A 500 -15.29 -18.47 -22.99
N MET A 501 -16.17 -19.46 -22.83
CA MET A 501 -17.52 -19.27 -22.31
C MET A 501 -17.72 -19.91 -20.93
N PHE A 502 -17.00 -21.00 -20.62
CA PHE A 502 -17.18 -21.78 -19.40
C PHE A 502 -15.84 -22.07 -18.71
N GLN A 503 -15.84 -21.94 -17.38
CA GLN A 503 -14.76 -22.34 -16.49
C GLN A 503 -15.27 -23.39 -15.50
N VAL A 504 -14.51 -24.48 -15.32
CA VAL A 504 -14.89 -25.59 -14.43
C VAL A 504 -14.08 -25.54 -13.14
N TYR A 505 -14.75 -25.70 -12.01
CA TYR A 505 -14.17 -25.85 -10.68
C TYR A 505 -14.80 -27.06 -9.99
N THR A 506 -14.04 -27.70 -9.10
CA THR A 506 -14.48 -28.91 -8.40
C THR A 506 -14.27 -28.73 -6.90
N ILE A 507 -15.27 -29.07 -6.09
CA ILE A 507 -15.23 -28.97 -4.62
C ILE A 507 -15.59 -30.33 -4.02
N MET A 508 -14.64 -30.96 -3.33
CA MET A 508 -14.82 -32.28 -2.73
C MET A 508 -15.25 -32.18 -1.26
N ALA A 509 -16.10 -33.10 -0.82
CA ALA A 509 -16.45 -33.29 0.59
C ALA A 509 -15.45 -34.20 1.33
N THR A 510 -14.18 -34.19 0.91
CA THR A 510 -13.11 -34.99 1.49
C THR A 510 -12.25 -34.12 2.41
N LYS A 511 -11.82 -34.67 3.55
CA LYS A 511 -10.96 -33.97 4.51
C LYS A 511 -9.52 -33.83 4.03
N LYS A 512 -8.84 -32.73 4.39
CA LYS A 512 -7.50 -32.40 3.87
C LYS A 512 -6.42 -33.42 4.23
N GLU A 513 -6.60 -34.17 5.33
CA GLU A 513 -5.69 -35.24 5.76
C GLU A 513 -5.67 -36.41 4.77
N ASN A 514 -6.77 -36.58 4.01
CA ASN A 514 -6.96 -37.69 3.10
C ASN A 514 -7.12 -37.24 1.64
N GLY A 515 -7.53 -36.01 1.36
CA GLY A 515 -7.87 -35.55 0.01
C GLY A 515 -6.65 -35.13 -0.81
N ASN A 516 -6.60 -35.59 -2.07
CA ASN A 516 -5.64 -35.15 -3.08
C ASN A 516 -6.39 -34.61 -4.30
N TYR A 517 -5.85 -33.59 -4.96
CA TYR A 517 -6.46 -33.05 -6.18
C TYR A 517 -6.55 -34.12 -7.28
N THR A 518 -5.68 -35.14 -7.29
CA THR A 518 -5.76 -36.31 -8.20
C THR A 518 -6.92 -37.28 -7.92
N ASP A 519 -7.64 -37.11 -6.82
CA ASP A 519 -8.83 -37.93 -6.52
C ASP A 519 -9.97 -37.59 -7.50
N VAL A 520 -9.97 -36.38 -8.07
CA VAL A 520 -10.87 -35.97 -9.15
C VAL A 520 -10.34 -36.41 -10.52
N PRO A 521 -11.19 -36.95 -11.41
CA PRO A 521 -10.85 -37.19 -12.81
C PRO A 521 -10.15 -36.01 -13.51
N ASP A 522 -9.17 -36.28 -14.37
CA ASP A 522 -8.45 -35.26 -15.16
C ASP A 522 -9.38 -34.42 -16.04
N THR A 523 -10.52 -34.99 -16.42
CA THR A 523 -11.55 -34.32 -17.22
C THR A 523 -12.29 -33.23 -16.43
N LEU A 524 -12.39 -33.36 -15.10
CA LEU A 524 -12.92 -32.36 -14.15
C LEU A 524 -11.82 -31.56 -13.43
N ARG A 525 -10.57 -31.82 -13.79
CA ARG A 525 -9.38 -31.17 -13.26
C ARG A 525 -8.49 -30.69 -14.40
N PRO A 526 -8.90 -29.62 -15.12
CA PRO A 526 -8.07 -29.06 -16.19
C PRO A 526 -6.67 -28.66 -15.73
N TYR A 527 -6.57 -28.21 -14.48
CA TYR A 527 -5.32 -27.86 -13.83
C TYR A 527 -5.47 -28.06 -12.31
N TRP A 528 -4.37 -28.10 -11.57
CA TRP A 528 -4.40 -28.41 -10.13
C TRP A 528 -5.10 -27.32 -9.29
N ASP A 529 -5.21 -26.11 -9.83
CA ASP A 529 -5.75 -24.96 -9.14
C ASP A 529 -7.29 -24.91 -9.14
N THR A 530 -7.95 -25.76 -9.93
CA THR A 530 -9.40 -25.81 -10.05
C THR A 530 -10.08 -26.77 -9.07
N VAL A 531 -9.32 -27.41 -8.17
CA VAL A 531 -9.83 -28.43 -7.24
C VAL A 531 -9.71 -27.93 -5.80
N PHE A 532 -10.82 -28.03 -5.07
CA PHE A 532 -11.00 -27.53 -3.72
C PHE A 532 -11.62 -28.59 -2.80
N LEU A 533 -11.51 -28.36 -1.50
CA LEU A 533 -12.04 -29.16 -0.41
C LEU A 533 -12.99 -28.32 0.44
N ASP A 534 -14.04 -28.94 0.95
CA ASP A 534 -14.81 -28.41 2.06
C ASP A 534 -14.20 -28.83 3.41
N ASP A 535 -13.18 -28.08 3.85
CA ASP A 535 -12.53 -28.32 5.13
C ASP A 535 -12.05 -27.02 5.80
N ILE A 536 -11.63 -27.11 7.06
CA ILE A 536 -11.16 -25.97 7.87
C ILE A 536 -9.69 -25.66 7.54
N SER A 537 -9.37 -24.37 7.38
CA SER A 537 -8.01 -23.88 7.11
C SER A 537 -7.05 -24.29 8.24
N TYR A 538 -5.77 -24.52 7.91
CA TYR A 538 -4.73 -24.72 8.92
C TYR A 538 -4.53 -23.49 9.82
N ALA A 539 -4.84 -22.31 9.31
CA ALA A 539 -4.94 -21.11 10.11
C ALA A 539 -6.39 -20.97 10.58
N GLU A 540 -6.67 -21.42 11.81
CA GLU A 540 -8.05 -21.54 12.35
C GLU A 540 -8.88 -20.25 12.26
N HIS A 541 -8.23 -19.08 12.27
CA HIS A 541 -8.89 -17.77 12.13
C HIS A 541 -9.44 -17.48 10.72
N GLU A 542 -9.04 -18.25 9.70
CA GLU A 542 -9.52 -18.10 8.32
C GLU A 542 -10.81 -18.91 8.04
N GLY A 543 -11.21 -19.80 8.96
CA GLY A 543 -12.46 -20.57 8.88
C GLY A 543 -12.47 -21.72 7.85
N GLY A 544 -13.66 -22.08 7.36
CA GLY A 544 -13.90 -23.16 6.40
C GLY A 544 -14.66 -24.37 6.94
N GLY A 545 -14.85 -25.39 6.10
CA GLY A 545 -15.37 -26.71 6.48
C GLY A 545 -16.88 -26.82 6.69
N LYS A 546 -17.65 -25.87 6.15
CA LYS A 546 -19.12 -25.84 6.24
C LYS A 546 -19.81 -25.60 4.90
N ALA A 547 -19.12 -25.66 3.76
CA ALA A 547 -19.69 -25.33 2.46
C ALA A 547 -20.86 -26.26 2.09
N TYR A 548 -20.68 -27.58 2.14
CA TYR A 548 -21.76 -28.56 1.85
C TYR A 548 -22.93 -28.41 2.82
N GLN A 549 -22.63 -28.24 4.11
CA GLN A 549 -23.65 -28.06 5.15
C GLN A 549 -24.47 -26.77 4.91
N SER A 550 -23.80 -25.64 4.65
CA SER A 550 -24.43 -24.33 4.48
C SER A 550 -25.24 -24.26 3.18
N PHE A 551 -24.75 -24.91 2.12
CA PHE A 551 -25.47 -25.01 0.86
C PHE A 551 -26.63 -26.01 0.90
N GLY A 552 -26.65 -26.92 1.88
CA GLY A 552 -27.65 -27.99 1.99
C GLY A 552 -27.44 -29.10 0.96
N VAL A 553 -26.19 -29.37 0.57
CA VAL A 553 -25.84 -30.34 -0.47
C VAL A 553 -25.66 -31.72 0.16
N GLY A 554 -26.36 -32.71 -0.38
CA GLY A 554 -26.24 -34.11 0.06
C GLY A 554 -24.93 -34.79 -0.35
N PRO A 555 -24.66 -36.01 0.15
CA PRO A 555 -23.44 -36.76 -0.14
C PRO A 555 -23.30 -37.17 -1.63
N GLU A 556 -24.40 -37.18 -2.38
CA GLU A 556 -24.42 -37.45 -3.82
C GLU A 556 -23.79 -36.33 -4.65
N GLY A 557 -23.61 -35.14 -4.06
CA GLY A 557 -23.11 -33.97 -4.78
C GLY A 557 -24.10 -33.42 -5.81
N CYS A 558 -23.68 -32.37 -6.51
CA CYS A 558 -24.47 -31.74 -7.58
C CYS A 558 -23.57 -30.84 -8.44
N LEU A 559 -24.11 -30.41 -9.58
CA LEU A 559 -23.51 -29.38 -10.42
C LEU A 559 -24.23 -28.04 -10.20
N VAL A 560 -23.43 -27.00 -10.02
CA VAL A 560 -23.91 -25.61 -9.89
C VAL A 560 -23.42 -24.81 -11.08
N LEU A 561 -24.35 -24.32 -11.89
CA LEU A 561 -24.06 -23.37 -12.95
C LEU A 561 -24.19 -21.96 -12.38
N VAL A 562 -23.11 -21.19 -12.41
CA VAL A 562 -23.04 -19.79 -11.97
C VAL A 562 -22.83 -18.90 -13.18
N ARG A 563 -23.60 -17.82 -13.25
CA ARG A 563 -23.53 -16.79 -14.29
C ARG A 563 -22.26 -15.95 -14.17
N PRO A 564 -21.87 -15.24 -15.24
CA PRO A 564 -20.74 -14.32 -15.19
C PRO A 564 -20.89 -13.17 -14.17
N ASP A 565 -22.11 -12.87 -13.73
CA ASP A 565 -22.39 -11.90 -12.66
C ASP A 565 -22.46 -12.53 -11.25
N GLY A 566 -22.04 -13.79 -11.11
CA GLY A 566 -21.92 -14.47 -9.82
C GLY A 566 -23.24 -14.95 -9.22
N HIS A 567 -24.35 -14.88 -9.95
CA HIS A 567 -25.63 -15.47 -9.53
C HIS A 567 -25.76 -16.93 -10.01
N VAL A 568 -26.41 -17.78 -9.21
CA VAL A 568 -26.71 -19.16 -9.61
C VAL A 568 -27.75 -19.14 -10.74
N ALA A 569 -27.42 -19.80 -11.84
CA ALA A 569 -28.28 -19.96 -13.02
C ALA A 569 -29.11 -21.24 -12.94
N ALA A 570 -28.50 -22.36 -12.58
CA ALA A 570 -29.16 -23.66 -12.56
C ALA A 570 -28.43 -24.64 -11.63
N LEU A 571 -29.17 -25.65 -11.17
CA LEU A 571 -28.64 -26.79 -10.42
C LEU A 571 -28.99 -28.09 -11.15
N ALA A 572 -28.10 -29.07 -11.12
CA ALA A 572 -28.34 -30.39 -11.71
C ALA A 572 -27.77 -31.51 -10.84
N SER A 573 -28.40 -32.67 -10.89
CA SER A 573 -27.76 -33.90 -10.40
C SER A 573 -26.53 -34.22 -11.28
N LEU A 574 -25.66 -35.11 -10.80
CA LEU A 574 -24.51 -35.59 -11.56
C LEU A 574 -24.92 -36.67 -12.59
N GLU A 575 -26.00 -36.42 -13.33
CA GLU A 575 -26.50 -37.22 -14.45
C GLU A 575 -26.34 -36.43 -15.75
N GLU A 576 -25.86 -37.08 -16.82
CA GLU A 576 -25.57 -36.40 -18.09
C GLU A 576 -26.79 -35.62 -18.63
N SER A 577 -27.97 -36.23 -18.62
CA SER A 577 -29.21 -35.60 -19.13
C SER A 577 -29.56 -34.30 -18.38
N GLN A 578 -29.44 -34.30 -17.04
CA GLN A 578 -29.71 -33.12 -16.23
C GLN A 578 -28.63 -32.04 -16.39
N ILE A 579 -27.37 -32.44 -16.56
CA ILE A 579 -26.27 -31.50 -16.79
C ILE A 579 -26.48 -30.79 -18.14
N LEU A 580 -26.76 -31.55 -19.20
CA LEU A 580 -27.07 -30.97 -20.52
C LEU A 580 -28.29 -30.05 -20.45
N GLN A 581 -29.32 -30.43 -19.68
CA GLN A 581 -30.48 -29.59 -19.44
C GLN A 581 -30.11 -28.31 -18.69
N ALA A 582 -29.29 -28.35 -17.64
CA ALA A 582 -28.89 -27.16 -16.88
C ALA A 582 -27.94 -26.24 -17.65
N LEU A 583 -27.16 -26.78 -18.60
CA LEU A 583 -26.36 -25.98 -19.51
C LEU A 583 -27.23 -25.35 -20.63
N SER A 584 -28.35 -25.98 -20.99
CA SER A 584 -29.24 -25.59 -22.10
C SER A 584 -29.79 -24.15 -22.09
N PRO A 585 -30.10 -23.49 -20.94
CA PRO A 585 -30.50 -22.09 -20.90
C PRO A 585 -29.40 -21.16 -21.41
N SER A 586 -28.13 -21.54 -21.23
CA SER A 586 -26.95 -20.86 -21.79
C SER A 586 -26.76 -21.14 -23.30
N ILE A 587 -27.59 -22.00 -23.89
CA ILE A 587 -27.45 -22.56 -25.24
C ILE A 587 -28.67 -22.27 -26.14
N LYS A 588 -29.89 -22.10 -25.60
CA LYS A 588 -31.08 -21.71 -26.39
C LYS A 588 -30.95 -20.34 -27.07
N THR A 589 -29.88 -19.65 -26.76
CA THR A 589 -29.39 -18.38 -27.29
C THR A 589 -28.30 -18.53 -28.37
N ALA A 590 -27.93 -19.75 -28.79
CA ALA A 590 -26.97 -19.98 -29.86
C ALA A 590 -27.57 -20.88 -30.94
N GLN A 591 -28.48 -20.33 -31.77
CA GLN A 591 -28.84 -21.00 -33.01
C GLN A 591 -27.73 -20.82 -34.06
N PHE A 592 -27.36 -21.95 -34.66
CA PHE A 592 -26.42 -22.09 -35.76
C PHE A 592 -26.62 -21.03 -36.85
N HIS A 593 -25.60 -20.20 -37.09
CA HIS A 593 -25.23 -19.76 -38.43
C HIS A 593 -23.77 -20.16 -38.62
N ALA A 594 -23.54 -21.30 -39.26
CA ALA A 594 -22.24 -21.61 -39.84
C ALA A 594 -22.05 -20.70 -41.06
N PRO A 595 -21.04 -19.82 -41.11
CA PRO A 595 -20.69 -19.15 -42.35
C PRO A 595 -19.82 -20.08 -43.18
N HIS A 596 -20.14 -20.13 -44.46
CA HIS A 596 -19.42 -20.76 -45.54
C HIS A 596 -17.89 -20.75 -45.37
N MET A 597 -17.29 -21.92 -45.63
CA MET A 597 -15.91 -22.05 -46.06
C MET A 597 -15.62 -21.02 -47.17
N VAL A 598 -14.88 -19.97 -46.84
CA VAL A 598 -14.06 -19.24 -47.81
C VAL A 598 -12.68 -19.90 -47.77
N MET A 599 -12.46 -20.79 -48.72
CA MET A 599 -11.11 -21.24 -49.06
C MET A 599 -10.29 -20.04 -49.55
N GLY A 600 -9.11 -19.86 -48.98
CA GLY A 600 -8.08 -18.95 -49.48
C GLY A 600 -7.81 -17.77 -48.57
N ILE A 601 -6.94 -17.98 -47.58
CA ILE A 601 -5.76 -17.16 -47.24
C ILE A 601 -4.93 -18.04 -46.30
N SER A 602 -3.70 -18.34 -46.69
CA SER A 602 -2.74 -19.12 -45.90
C SER A 602 -2.52 -18.51 -44.50
N PRO A 603 -2.24 -19.32 -43.47
CA PRO A 603 -1.87 -18.80 -42.15
C PRO A 603 -0.63 -17.91 -42.30
N PRO A 604 -0.57 -16.70 -41.71
CA PRO A 604 0.67 -15.95 -41.69
C PRO A 604 1.66 -16.75 -40.86
N LEU A 605 2.75 -17.16 -41.52
CA LEU A 605 3.96 -17.68 -40.89
C LEU A 605 4.28 -16.84 -39.65
N MET A 606 4.42 -17.52 -38.51
CA MET A 606 5.06 -16.94 -37.33
C MET A 606 6.44 -16.43 -37.75
N SER A 607 6.59 -15.11 -37.89
CA SER A 607 7.89 -14.47 -37.93
C SER A 607 8.46 -14.50 -36.51
N THR A 608 9.38 -15.43 -36.29
CA THR A 608 10.34 -15.39 -35.20
C THR A 608 11.25 -14.17 -35.38
N GLU A 609 10.81 -13.01 -34.90
CA GLU A 609 11.72 -11.88 -34.60
C GLU A 609 11.89 -11.80 -33.09
N VAL A 610 12.97 -12.41 -32.62
CA VAL A 610 13.51 -12.18 -31.28
C VAL A 610 14.23 -10.83 -31.33
N ALA A 611 13.54 -9.75 -30.96
CA ALA A 611 14.16 -8.47 -30.65
C ALA A 611 14.43 -8.37 -29.13
N PRO A 612 15.52 -7.71 -28.70
CA PRO A 612 16.08 -7.88 -27.36
C PRO A 612 15.21 -7.22 -26.27
N LEU A 613 14.93 -7.99 -25.23
CA LEU A 613 14.24 -7.59 -24.00
C LEU A 613 14.87 -6.33 -23.37
N LEU A 614 14.11 -5.25 -23.28
CA LEU A 614 14.27 -4.26 -22.21
C LEU A 614 13.54 -4.78 -20.96
N PRO A 615 14.16 -4.75 -19.76
CA PRO A 615 13.62 -5.42 -18.58
C PRO A 615 12.48 -4.60 -17.96
N THR A 616 11.24 -4.97 -18.24
CA THR A 616 10.06 -4.56 -17.46
C THR A 616 9.97 -5.34 -16.15
N LEU A 617 9.78 -4.60 -15.06
CA LEU A 617 9.70 -5.09 -13.67
C LEU A 617 8.56 -6.10 -13.49
N SER A 618 8.92 -7.39 -13.46
CA SER A 618 8.05 -8.51 -13.08
C SER A 618 7.86 -8.55 -11.56
N GLU A 619 6.63 -8.49 -11.06
CA GLU A 619 6.29 -9.08 -9.76
C GLU A 619 5.92 -10.55 -9.99
N GLN A 620 6.72 -11.45 -9.41
CA GLN A 620 6.59 -12.90 -9.57
C GLN A 620 5.57 -13.51 -8.60
N PRO A 621 4.92 -14.65 -8.96
CA PRO A 621 3.86 -15.30 -8.19
C PRO A 621 4.37 -15.89 -6.88
N ASN A 622 3.48 -16.23 -5.95
CA ASN A 622 3.85 -16.77 -4.65
C ASN A 622 4.61 -18.10 -4.80
N GLN A 623 5.82 -18.07 -4.27
CA GLN A 623 6.94 -18.93 -4.58
C GLN A 623 7.09 -20.02 -3.52
N SER A 624 7.41 -21.24 -3.97
CA SER A 624 7.68 -22.39 -3.09
C SER A 624 8.71 -22.05 -2.01
N ALA A 625 8.73 -22.77 -0.88
CA ALA A 625 9.73 -22.55 0.18
C ALA A 625 11.18 -22.57 -0.36
N TRP A 626 11.44 -23.39 -1.38
CA TRP A 626 12.69 -23.42 -2.14
C TRP A 626 13.03 -22.10 -2.85
N PHE A 627 12.03 -21.43 -3.44
CA PHE A 627 12.26 -20.17 -4.14
C PHE A 627 12.38 -19.00 -3.16
N ARG A 628 11.69 -19.02 -2.00
CA ARG A 628 11.99 -18.10 -0.89
C ARG A 628 13.44 -18.26 -0.42
N ILE A 629 13.92 -19.48 -0.18
CA ILE A 629 15.33 -19.73 0.17
C ILE A 629 16.28 -19.21 -0.92
N ASN A 630 15.93 -19.39 -2.21
CA ASN A 630 16.72 -18.89 -3.32
C ASN A 630 16.72 -17.35 -3.41
N GLU A 631 15.60 -16.70 -3.08
CA GLU A 631 15.48 -15.23 -3.02
C GLU A 631 16.33 -14.65 -1.89
N PHE A 632 16.24 -15.20 -0.67
CA PHE A 632 17.08 -14.82 0.48
C PHE A 632 18.57 -15.08 0.21
N THR A 633 18.94 -16.20 -0.42
CA THR A 633 20.35 -16.50 -0.71
C THR A 633 20.94 -15.62 -1.82
N ASN A 634 20.17 -15.27 -2.85
CA ASN A 634 20.61 -14.33 -3.89
C ASN A 634 20.75 -12.92 -3.34
N GLU A 635 19.84 -12.49 -2.47
CA GLU A 635 19.94 -11.20 -1.80
C GLU A 635 21.12 -11.18 -0.82
N ALA A 636 21.36 -12.26 -0.08
CA ALA A 636 22.51 -12.40 0.81
C ALA A 636 23.85 -12.27 0.06
N LYS A 637 24.00 -12.95 -1.08
CA LYS A 637 25.19 -12.81 -1.95
C LYS A 637 25.40 -11.37 -2.41
N THR A 638 24.32 -10.67 -2.76
CA THR A 638 24.38 -9.27 -3.20
C THR A 638 24.84 -8.34 -2.08
N LEU A 639 24.29 -8.52 -0.87
CA LEU A 639 24.65 -7.74 0.31
C LEU A 639 26.09 -8.01 0.74
N VAL A 640 26.53 -9.27 0.82
CA VAL A 640 27.90 -9.63 1.20
C VAL A 640 28.92 -9.10 0.19
N LYS A 641 28.65 -9.24 -1.13
CA LYS A 641 29.53 -8.72 -2.18
C LYS A 641 29.69 -7.19 -2.10
N SER A 642 28.64 -6.49 -1.65
CA SER A 642 28.65 -5.03 -1.48
C SER A 642 29.32 -4.60 -0.17
N ALA A 643 29.21 -5.42 0.89
CA ALA A 643 29.75 -5.11 2.21
C ALA A 643 31.27 -5.30 2.31
N ILE A 644 31.85 -6.30 1.63
CA ILE A 644 33.29 -6.60 1.71
C ILE A 644 34.17 -5.39 1.33
N PRO A 645 33.94 -4.69 0.20
CA PRO A 645 34.74 -3.51 -0.13
C PRO A 645 34.57 -2.39 0.92
N VAL A 646 33.34 -2.17 1.40
CA VAL A 646 33.06 -1.18 2.45
C VAL A 646 33.84 -1.51 3.71
N LEU A 647 33.86 -2.78 4.14
CA LEU A 647 34.63 -3.25 5.29
C LEU A 647 36.12 -2.97 5.13
N GLY A 648 36.70 -3.33 3.97
CA GLY A 648 38.11 -3.07 3.68
C GLY A 648 38.45 -1.58 3.75
N ALA A 649 37.54 -0.74 3.25
CA ALA A 649 37.71 0.71 3.33
C ALA A 649 37.63 1.23 4.78
N GLN A 650 36.70 0.74 5.60
CA GLN A 650 36.58 1.16 7.01
C GLN A 650 37.82 0.80 7.83
N ILE A 651 38.39 -0.40 7.63
CA ILE A 651 39.62 -0.83 8.30
C ILE A 651 40.79 0.09 7.92
N LEU A 652 40.94 0.42 6.63
CA LEU A 652 41.98 1.32 6.16
C LEU A 652 41.77 2.76 6.63
N GLU A 653 40.52 3.24 6.67
CA GLU A 653 40.17 4.57 7.16
C GLU A 653 40.50 4.71 8.67
N TYR A 654 40.23 3.66 9.46
CA TYR A 654 40.60 3.62 10.88
C TYR A 654 42.11 3.69 11.10
N SER A 655 42.90 3.14 10.17
CA SER A 655 44.37 3.19 10.24
C SER A 655 44.92 4.62 10.21
N LEU A 656 44.23 5.57 9.58
CA LEU A 656 44.66 6.98 9.49
C LEU A 656 44.74 7.65 10.88
N ILE A 657 43.74 7.36 11.70
CA ILE A 657 43.66 7.88 13.08
C ILE A 657 44.73 7.19 13.94
N LEU A 658 44.86 5.86 13.79
CA LEU A 658 45.83 5.07 14.55
C LEU A 658 47.27 5.50 14.27
N VAL A 659 47.64 5.67 13.00
CA VAL A 659 48.99 6.10 12.60
C VAL A 659 49.33 7.46 13.22
N SER A 660 48.41 8.42 13.17
CA SER A 660 48.65 9.75 13.73
C SER A 660 48.83 9.71 15.26
N ALA A 661 48.06 8.88 15.97
CA ALA A 661 48.23 8.67 17.40
C ALA A 661 49.57 7.99 17.74
N VAL A 662 49.94 6.94 16.99
CA VAL A 662 51.24 6.25 17.14
C VAL A 662 52.39 7.21 16.89
N SER A 663 52.28 8.08 15.87
CA SER A 663 53.33 9.04 15.54
C SER A 663 53.60 10.02 16.68
N LEU A 664 52.55 10.54 17.31
CA LEU A 664 52.66 11.45 18.44
C LEU A 664 53.09 10.76 19.74
N GLY A 665 52.69 9.50 19.93
CA GLY A 665 53.12 8.69 21.08
C GLY A 665 54.64 8.52 21.20
N HIS A 666 55.35 8.50 20.07
CA HIS A 666 56.82 8.46 20.05
C HIS A 666 57.47 9.83 20.18
N VAL A 667 56.71 10.93 20.10
CA VAL A 667 57.23 12.28 20.35
C VAL A 667 57.28 12.57 21.84
N SER A 668 56.15 12.40 22.55
CA SER A 668 56.09 12.48 24.01
C SER A 668 54.76 11.93 24.54
N THR A 669 54.73 11.61 25.83
CA THR A 669 53.51 11.23 26.56
C THR A 669 52.48 12.36 26.61
N GLU A 670 52.93 13.60 26.79
CA GLU A 670 52.08 14.80 26.79
C GLU A 670 51.43 15.02 25.43
N ALA A 671 52.17 14.83 24.33
CA ALA A 671 51.64 14.92 22.97
C ALA A 671 50.55 13.88 22.70
N LEU A 672 50.72 12.65 23.20
CA LEU A 672 49.72 11.59 23.08
C LEU A 672 48.45 11.89 23.88
N ALA A 673 48.58 12.41 25.09
CA ALA A 673 47.46 12.81 25.92
C ALA A 673 46.67 13.97 25.26
N ALA A 674 47.38 14.98 24.76
CA ALA A 674 46.78 16.11 24.07
C ALA A 674 46.07 15.69 22.77
N SER A 675 46.64 14.78 21.98
CA SER A 675 45.99 14.28 20.75
C SER A 675 44.75 13.44 21.04
N SER A 676 44.78 12.65 22.12
CA SER A 676 43.62 11.87 22.58
C SER A 676 42.47 12.78 23.02
N LEU A 677 42.76 13.80 23.83
CA LEU A 677 41.78 14.80 24.26
C LEU A 677 41.21 15.60 23.07
N SER A 678 42.08 15.92 22.09
CA SER A 678 41.67 16.54 20.83
C SER A 678 40.73 15.65 20.03
N SER A 679 41.03 14.35 19.94
CA SER A 679 40.20 13.37 19.24
C SER A 679 38.81 13.23 19.86
N ILE A 680 38.72 13.17 21.20
CA ILE A 680 37.43 13.15 21.92
C ILE A 680 36.64 14.42 21.61
N THR A 681 37.29 15.58 21.74
CA THR A 681 36.68 16.89 21.47
C THR A 681 36.19 16.99 20.02
N ALA A 682 36.99 16.56 19.05
CA ALA A 682 36.64 16.57 17.64
C ALA A 682 35.50 15.60 17.33
N THR A 683 35.48 14.42 17.94
CA THR A 683 34.42 13.41 17.77
C THR A 683 33.08 13.94 18.25
N VAL A 684 33.04 14.52 19.47
CA VAL A 684 31.81 15.05 20.08
C VAL A 684 31.30 16.28 19.34
N THR A 685 32.17 17.24 19.02
CA THR A 685 31.73 18.56 18.53
C THR A 685 31.67 18.68 17.01
N GLY A 686 32.37 17.83 16.25
CA GLY A 686 32.47 17.95 14.79
C GLY A 686 32.20 16.67 14.01
N LEU A 687 32.97 15.58 14.25
CA LEU A 687 32.90 14.39 13.40
C LEU A 687 31.53 13.68 13.46
N SER A 688 30.92 13.61 14.64
CA SER A 688 29.56 13.07 14.80
C SER A 688 28.51 13.91 14.07
N VAL A 689 28.67 15.23 14.04
CA VAL A 689 27.80 16.15 13.28
C VAL A 689 27.97 15.91 11.78
N VAL A 690 29.20 15.84 11.28
CA VAL A 690 29.50 15.59 9.86
C VAL A 690 28.91 14.25 9.41
N HIS A 691 29.15 13.17 10.16
CA HIS A 691 28.60 11.84 9.84
C HIS A 691 27.07 11.81 9.97
N GLY A 692 26.53 12.51 10.97
CA GLY A 692 25.12 12.74 11.21
C GLY A 692 24.39 13.35 10.02
N PHE A 693 24.87 14.49 9.54
CA PHE A 693 24.29 15.16 8.37
C PHE A 693 24.40 14.29 7.13
N ALA A 694 25.57 13.69 6.91
CA ALA A 694 25.76 12.84 5.75
C ALA A 694 24.89 11.58 5.76
N SER A 695 24.45 11.09 6.93
CA SER A 695 23.55 9.94 7.03
C SER A 695 22.17 10.18 6.39
N ALA A 696 21.72 11.44 6.28
CA ALA A 696 20.48 11.76 5.58
C ALA A 696 20.53 11.40 4.09
N LEU A 697 21.72 11.43 3.49
CA LEU A 697 21.94 11.04 2.10
C LEU A 697 21.73 9.54 1.85
N ASP A 698 21.83 8.70 2.89
CA ASP A 698 21.56 7.26 2.78
C ASP A 698 20.10 6.98 2.38
N SER A 699 19.19 7.93 2.66
CA SER A 699 17.80 7.89 2.19
C SER A 699 17.62 8.54 0.81
N LEU A 700 18.21 9.72 0.61
CA LEU A 700 17.92 10.57 -0.55
C LEU A 700 18.60 10.10 -1.83
N LEU A 701 19.91 9.77 -1.76
CA LEU A 701 20.69 9.48 -2.95
C LEU A 701 20.31 8.15 -3.61
N PRO A 702 20.20 7.01 -2.88
CA PRO A 702 19.81 5.75 -3.50
C PRO A 702 18.38 5.80 -4.06
N GLN A 703 17.45 6.47 -3.37
CA GLN A 703 16.08 6.65 -3.88
C GLN A 703 16.03 7.52 -5.14
N ALA A 704 16.83 8.59 -5.20
CA ALA A 704 16.91 9.44 -6.38
C ALA A 704 17.54 8.70 -7.57
N TRP A 705 18.57 7.88 -7.34
CA TRP A 705 19.29 7.16 -8.39
C TRP A 705 18.39 6.22 -9.19
N THR A 706 17.47 5.52 -8.52
CA THR A 706 16.55 4.57 -9.15
C THR A 706 15.19 5.16 -9.49
N SER A 707 15.00 6.46 -9.29
CA SER A 707 13.82 7.21 -9.73
C SER A 707 13.91 7.63 -11.19
N ASP A 708 12.85 8.24 -11.71
CA ASP A 708 12.82 8.82 -13.06
C ASP A 708 13.79 10.00 -13.24
N HIS A 709 14.35 10.54 -12.15
CA HIS A 709 15.20 11.73 -12.12
C HIS A 709 16.54 11.49 -11.40
N PRO A 710 17.42 10.65 -11.96
CA PRO A 710 18.73 10.31 -11.42
C PRO A 710 19.67 11.52 -11.26
N GLU A 711 19.47 12.60 -12.03
CA GLU A 711 20.23 13.85 -11.92
C GLU A 711 20.08 14.50 -10.54
N ASN A 712 19.00 14.20 -9.82
CA ASN A 712 18.79 14.69 -8.46
C ASN A 712 19.85 14.14 -7.48
N VAL A 713 20.49 13.01 -7.77
CA VAL A 713 21.58 12.47 -6.95
C VAL A 713 22.71 13.51 -6.82
N GLY A 714 23.14 14.10 -7.93
CA GLY A 714 24.15 15.15 -7.95
C GLY A 714 23.69 16.42 -7.26
N LEU A 715 22.43 16.83 -7.46
CA LEU A 715 21.89 18.04 -6.86
C LEU A 715 21.79 17.94 -5.32
N TRP A 716 21.24 16.83 -4.80
CA TRP A 716 21.15 16.59 -3.36
C TRP A 716 22.54 16.48 -2.72
N ALA A 717 23.50 15.86 -3.39
CA ALA A 717 24.89 15.80 -2.93
C ALA A 717 25.51 17.21 -2.84
N GLN A 718 25.36 18.04 -3.88
CA GLN A 718 25.86 19.43 -3.87
C GLN A 718 25.23 20.26 -2.75
N ARG A 719 23.91 20.18 -2.58
CA ARG A 719 23.20 20.89 -1.51
C ARG A 719 23.68 20.45 -0.12
N MET A 720 23.93 19.15 0.06
CA MET A 720 24.45 18.63 1.33
C MET A 720 25.87 19.13 1.61
N VAL A 721 26.75 19.21 0.60
CA VAL A 721 28.08 19.83 0.76
C VAL A 721 27.94 21.26 1.27
N ILE A 722 27.05 22.05 0.68
CA ILE A 722 26.81 23.44 1.11
C ILE A 722 26.30 23.50 2.56
N VAL A 723 25.29 22.69 2.90
CA VAL A 723 24.75 22.61 4.28
C VAL A 723 25.84 22.23 5.28
N MET A 724 26.68 21.25 4.95
CA MET A 724 27.75 20.79 5.83
C MET A 724 28.88 21.81 5.95
N LEU A 725 29.22 22.53 4.87
CA LEU A 725 30.19 23.64 4.92
C LEU A 725 29.68 24.84 5.75
N ILE A 726 28.38 25.10 5.77
CA ILE A 726 27.81 26.10 6.71
C ILE A 726 28.02 25.63 8.15
N ASN A 727 27.76 24.34 8.43
CA ASN A 727 27.98 23.75 9.75
C ASN A 727 29.46 23.68 10.17
N THR A 728 30.44 23.85 9.26
CA THR A 728 31.84 23.95 9.70
C THR A 728 32.12 25.24 10.44
N LEU A 729 31.38 26.33 10.20
CA LEU A 729 31.60 27.61 10.88
C LEU A 729 31.51 27.49 12.42
N PRO A 730 30.43 26.94 13.01
CA PRO A 730 30.37 26.75 14.46
C PRO A 730 31.39 25.72 14.96
N ILE A 731 31.68 24.65 14.20
CA ILE A 731 32.69 23.64 14.58
C ILE A 731 34.08 24.27 14.67
N THR A 732 34.48 25.03 13.64
CA THR A 732 35.75 25.76 13.60
C THR A 732 35.83 26.79 14.72
N ALA A 733 34.75 27.51 15.02
CA ALA A 733 34.72 28.46 16.13
C ALA A 733 34.98 27.76 17.48
N ILE A 734 34.40 26.58 17.71
CA ILE A 734 34.66 25.78 18.90
C ILE A 734 36.11 25.31 18.93
N TRP A 735 36.63 24.77 17.82
CA TRP A 735 37.99 24.19 17.76
C TRP A 735 39.10 25.24 17.92
N LEU A 736 38.93 26.43 17.34
CA LEU A 736 39.87 27.54 17.52
C LEU A 736 39.87 28.11 18.94
N ASN A 737 38.78 27.91 19.70
CA ASN A 737 38.67 28.31 21.10
C ASN A 737 38.81 27.13 22.07
N ALA A 738 39.24 25.95 21.60
CA ALA A 738 39.23 24.74 22.40
C ALA A 738 40.15 24.84 23.63
N GLU A 739 41.29 25.51 23.54
CA GLU A 739 42.18 25.76 24.68
C GLU A 739 41.42 26.45 25.83
N ASN A 740 40.77 27.58 25.56
CA ASN A 740 39.98 28.33 26.54
C ASN A 740 38.83 27.51 27.12
N ILE A 741 38.18 26.68 26.30
CA ILE A 741 37.09 25.82 26.73
C ILE A 741 37.62 24.72 27.66
N LEU A 742 38.70 24.05 27.29
CA LEU A 742 39.30 22.97 28.06
C LEU A 742 39.87 23.47 29.41
N LEU A 743 40.47 24.66 29.44
CA LEU A 743 40.90 25.32 30.67
C LEU A 743 39.73 25.56 31.62
N ARG A 744 38.59 26.04 31.11
CA ARG A 744 37.36 26.23 31.92
C ARG A 744 36.75 24.92 32.40
N LEU A 745 36.99 23.83 31.69
CA LEU A 745 36.62 22.47 32.10
C LEU A 745 37.63 21.84 33.09
N GLY A 746 38.66 22.59 33.51
CA GLY A 746 39.62 22.16 34.54
C GLY A 746 40.77 21.29 34.02
N GLN A 747 41.07 21.31 32.72
CA GLN A 747 42.24 20.61 32.16
C GLN A 747 43.55 21.35 32.49
N GLU A 748 44.64 20.59 32.60
CA GLU A 748 45.99 21.15 32.81
C GLU A 748 46.39 22.09 31.66
N GLU A 749 46.99 23.24 32.00
CA GLU A 749 47.29 24.33 31.06
C GLU A 749 48.07 23.85 29.83
N LYS A 750 49.11 23.05 30.03
CA LYS A 750 49.96 22.54 28.95
C LYS A 750 49.21 21.57 28.01
N ILE A 751 48.37 20.70 28.56
CA ILE A 751 47.57 19.73 27.77
C ILE A 751 46.45 20.46 27.02
N ALA A 752 45.79 21.42 27.66
CA ALA A 752 44.75 22.24 27.04
C ALA A 752 45.31 23.08 25.88
N HIS A 753 46.49 23.66 26.05
CA HIS A 753 47.19 24.40 24.98
C HIS A 753 47.53 23.49 23.79
N LEU A 754 48.17 22.35 24.02
CA LEU A 754 48.52 21.40 22.96
C LEU A 754 47.27 20.84 22.25
N ALA A 755 46.19 20.58 22.99
CA ALA A 755 44.94 20.12 22.41
C ALA A 755 44.25 21.21 21.55
N GLY A 756 44.25 22.45 22.02
CA GLY A 756 43.78 23.61 21.25
C GLY A 756 44.58 23.82 19.97
N LEU A 757 45.92 23.72 20.06
CA LEU A 757 46.81 23.80 18.91
C LEU A 757 46.53 22.69 17.89
N TYR A 758 46.37 21.44 18.35
CA TYR A 758 46.04 20.31 17.49
C TYR A 758 44.71 20.54 16.76
N LEU A 759 43.65 20.88 17.49
CA LEU A 759 42.32 21.13 16.95
C LEU A 759 42.30 22.30 15.96
N GLY A 760 43.06 23.36 16.25
CA GLY A 760 43.22 24.51 15.35
C GLY A 760 43.73 24.09 13.97
N TRP A 761 44.80 23.30 13.92
CA TRP A 761 45.32 22.75 12.65
C TRP A 761 44.40 21.69 12.03
N PHE A 762 43.70 20.91 12.86
CA PHE A 762 42.77 19.91 12.41
C PHE A 762 41.51 20.50 11.75
N THR A 763 41.21 21.79 11.94
CA THR A 763 40.12 22.49 11.21
C THR A 763 40.28 22.37 9.68
N LEU A 764 41.51 22.31 9.18
CA LEU A 764 41.82 22.15 7.75
C LEU A 764 41.32 20.81 7.19
N THR A 765 41.04 19.82 8.04
CA THR A 765 40.47 18.53 7.63
C THR A 765 39.01 18.65 7.19
N LEU A 766 38.25 19.61 7.74
CA LEU A 766 36.78 19.65 7.59
C LEU A 766 36.30 19.71 6.13
N PRO A 767 36.82 20.60 5.25
CA PRO A 767 36.35 20.65 3.86
C PRO A 767 36.62 19.35 3.10
N GLY A 768 37.82 18.80 3.24
CA GLY A 768 38.21 17.53 2.62
C GLY A 768 37.35 16.37 3.12
N LEU A 769 37.13 16.29 4.43
CA LEU A 769 36.26 15.27 5.03
C LEU A 769 34.82 15.36 4.47
N ILE A 770 34.22 16.56 4.45
CA ILE A 770 32.84 16.75 3.97
C ILE A 770 32.70 16.33 2.51
N ILE A 771 33.57 16.84 1.64
CA ILE A 771 33.53 16.53 0.21
C ILE A 771 33.76 15.03 0.00
N GLY A 772 34.74 14.44 0.69
CA GLY A 772 35.03 13.01 0.60
C GLY A 772 33.85 12.14 1.05
N VAL A 773 33.25 12.45 2.19
CA VAL A 773 32.13 11.70 2.76
C VAL A 773 30.88 11.77 1.88
N VAL A 774 30.55 12.95 1.33
CA VAL A 774 29.41 13.13 0.42
C VAL A 774 29.68 12.44 -0.92
N THR A 775 30.86 12.62 -1.49
CA THR A 775 31.22 11.98 -2.78
C THR A 775 31.24 10.47 -2.67
N ARG A 776 31.72 9.92 -1.54
CA ARG A 776 31.64 8.50 -1.24
C ARG A 776 30.18 7.99 -1.26
N ARG A 777 29.25 8.71 -0.63
CA ARG A 777 27.82 8.33 -0.64
C ARG A 777 27.19 8.48 -2.02
N TYR A 778 27.61 9.49 -2.79
CA TYR A 778 27.24 9.65 -4.19
C TYR A 778 27.64 8.42 -5.02
N LEU A 779 28.86 7.88 -4.82
CA LEU A 779 29.32 6.66 -5.49
C LEU A 779 28.58 5.41 -5.00
N GLN A 780 28.40 5.27 -3.69
CA GLN A 780 27.72 4.12 -3.07
C GLN A 780 26.25 4.02 -3.49
N ALA A 781 25.52 5.14 -3.56
CA ALA A 781 24.13 5.16 -4.01
C ALA A 781 23.95 4.51 -5.40
N GLN A 782 24.94 4.69 -6.28
CA GLN A 782 24.97 4.13 -7.63
C GLN A 782 25.42 2.66 -7.68
N GLY A 783 25.73 2.04 -6.54
CA GLY A 783 26.24 0.66 -6.44
C GLY A 783 27.76 0.53 -6.60
N ILE A 784 28.50 1.64 -6.65
CA ILE A 784 29.96 1.65 -6.82
C ILE A 784 30.65 1.53 -5.45
N MET A 785 30.44 0.40 -4.78
CA MET A 785 30.88 0.18 -3.39
C MET A 785 32.41 0.05 -3.24
N HIS A 786 33.11 -0.37 -4.30
CA HIS A 786 34.54 -0.65 -4.30
C HIS A 786 35.43 0.60 -4.46
N ALA A 787 34.87 1.72 -4.92
CA ALA A 787 35.63 2.95 -5.12
C ALA A 787 36.27 3.44 -3.81
N GLN A 788 35.56 3.30 -2.69
CA GLN A 788 36.09 3.66 -1.36
C GLN A 788 37.34 2.87 -1.01
N THR A 789 37.32 1.56 -1.24
CA THR A 789 38.47 0.68 -0.94
C THR A 789 39.66 1.02 -1.81
N ILE A 790 39.45 1.23 -3.11
CA ILE A 790 40.53 1.59 -4.04
C ILE A 790 41.21 2.88 -3.59
N VAL A 791 40.45 3.92 -3.27
CA VAL A 791 41.01 5.18 -2.79
C VAL A 791 41.76 4.98 -1.48
N MET A 792 41.18 4.25 -0.52
CA MET A 792 41.82 4.03 0.78
C MET A 792 43.11 3.20 0.72
N VAL A 793 43.23 2.28 -0.25
CA VAL A 793 44.48 1.52 -0.49
C VAL A 793 45.64 2.45 -0.86
N PHE A 794 45.39 3.60 -1.51
CA PHE A 794 46.42 4.59 -1.80
C PHE A 794 46.58 5.62 -0.67
N ILE A 795 45.48 6.04 -0.05
CA ILE A 795 45.49 7.08 0.99
C ILE A 795 46.14 6.59 2.29
N ALA A 796 45.89 5.35 2.73
CA ALA A 796 46.45 4.86 3.98
C ALA A 796 48.00 4.79 3.98
N PRO A 797 48.67 4.24 2.94
CA PRO A 797 50.13 4.32 2.84
C PRO A 797 50.65 5.75 2.69
N ALA A 798 49.94 6.61 1.95
CA ALA A 798 50.32 8.02 1.82
C ALA A 798 50.26 8.74 3.17
N ASN A 799 49.23 8.47 3.99
CA ASN A 799 49.11 9.00 5.34
C ASN A 799 50.23 8.51 6.27
N LEU A 800 50.60 7.23 6.18
CA LEU A 800 51.75 6.69 6.91
C LEU A 800 53.04 7.42 6.54
N PHE A 801 53.28 7.62 5.25
CA PHE A 801 54.43 8.38 4.76
C PHE A 801 54.40 9.83 5.22
N LEU A 802 53.24 10.51 5.15
CA LEU A 802 53.09 11.90 5.59
C LEU A 802 53.32 12.05 7.09
N ASN A 803 52.79 11.13 7.92
CA ASN A 803 53.04 11.14 9.35
C ASN A 803 54.54 10.92 9.66
N TRP A 804 55.20 9.97 8.99
CA TRP A 804 56.65 9.81 9.10
C TRP A 804 57.40 11.08 8.69
N LEU A 805 57.07 11.68 7.54
CA LEU A 805 57.76 12.85 6.98
C LEU A 805 57.59 14.10 7.84
N LEU A 806 56.34 14.42 8.24
CA LEU A 806 55.99 15.66 8.92
C LEU A 806 56.22 15.59 10.43
N VAL A 807 56.13 14.42 11.06
CA VAL A 807 56.34 14.28 12.51
C VAL A 807 57.81 13.95 12.82
N TRP A 808 58.42 13.00 12.08
CA TRP A 808 59.75 12.46 12.39
C TRP A 808 60.82 12.73 11.34
N GLY A 809 60.45 13.17 10.14
CA GLY A 809 61.31 13.21 8.95
C GLY A 809 62.50 14.18 9.04
N PRO A 810 63.16 14.46 7.91
CA PRO A 810 64.33 15.32 7.87
C PRO A 810 64.03 16.75 8.39
N PRO A 811 65.01 17.46 8.97
CA PRO A 811 64.79 18.79 9.57
C PRO A 811 64.09 19.81 8.65
N ALA A 812 64.31 19.71 7.33
CA ALA A 812 63.67 20.59 6.34
C ALA A 812 62.14 20.45 6.25
N PHE A 813 61.58 19.29 6.62
CA PHE A 813 60.15 18.97 6.50
C PHE A 813 59.49 18.60 7.84
N ARG A 814 60.28 18.48 8.92
CA ARG A 814 59.80 18.08 10.24
C ARG A 814 59.06 19.22 10.93
N LEU A 815 57.76 19.03 11.14
CA LEU A 815 56.87 19.93 11.88
C LEU A 815 56.57 19.43 13.31
N GLY A 816 56.98 18.21 13.67
CA GLY A 816 56.80 17.66 15.02
C GLY A 816 55.33 17.43 15.36
N PHE A 817 54.87 17.93 16.52
CA PHE A 817 53.51 17.69 17.02
C PHE A 817 52.40 18.12 16.04
N ILE A 818 52.53 19.31 15.43
CA ILE A 818 51.54 19.82 14.47
C ILE A 818 51.58 19.10 13.12
N GLY A 819 52.62 18.29 12.87
CA GLY A 819 52.74 17.49 11.65
C GLY A 819 51.64 16.44 11.51
N ALA A 820 51.15 15.88 12.63
CA ALA A 820 50.10 14.85 12.63
C ALA A 820 48.70 15.34 12.18
N PRO A 821 48.15 16.46 12.72
CA PRO A 821 46.87 16.98 12.23
C PRO A 821 46.98 17.52 10.79
N ILE A 822 48.14 18.02 10.38
CA ILE A 822 48.40 18.44 8.98
C ILE A 822 48.44 17.21 8.06
N ALA A 823 49.14 16.14 8.43
CA ALA A 823 49.17 14.89 7.67
C ALA A 823 47.75 14.34 7.45
N SER A 824 46.94 14.33 8.51
CA SER A 824 45.52 13.93 8.43
C SER A 824 44.73 14.83 7.48
N SER A 825 44.89 16.15 7.59
CA SER A 825 44.20 17.12 6.73
C SER A 825 44.56 16.93 5.25
N ILE A 826 45.83 16.69 4.93
CA ILE A 826 46.28 16.38 3.57
C ILE A 826 45.67 15.07 3.09
N SER A 827 45.66 14.02 3.91
CA SER A 827 45.09 12.71 3.54
C SER A 827 43.59 12.77 3.24
N PHE A 828 42.79 13.48 4.05
CA PHE A 828 41.36 13.64 3.79
C PHE A 828 41.10 14.52 2.55
N THR A 829 41.90 15.57 2.35
CA THR A 829 41.80 16.42 1.15
C THR A 829 42.17 15.66 -0.11
N LEU A 830 43.24 14.87 -0.07
CA LEU A 830 43.67 14.02 -1.18
C LEU A 830 42.62 12.94 -1.47
N SER A 831 42.07 12.31 -0.44
CA SER A 831 40.97 11.36 -0.55
C SER A 831 39.76 11.98 -1.27
N ALA A 832 39.35 13.19 -0.87
CA ALA A 832 38.28 13.92 -1.52
C ALA A 832 38.58 14.24 -2.99
N ALA A 833 39.80 14.73 -3.29
CA ALA A 833 40.23 15.02 -4.65
C ALA A 833 40.21 13.77 -5.55
N ILE A 834 40.69 12.63 -5.03
CA ILE A 834 40.66 11.36 -5.76
C ILE A 834 39.21 10.87 -5.93
N TYR A 835 38.36 10.96 -4.91
CA TYR A 835 36.94 10.60 -5.05
C TYR A 835 36.23 11.44 -6.12
N VAL A 836 36.44 12.75 -6.12
CA VAL A 836 35.86 13.65 -7.12
C VAL A 836 36.44 13.35 -8.50
N GLY A 837 37.75 13.16 -8.63
CA GLY A 837 38.39 12.77 -9.88
C GLY A 837 37.86 11.44 -10.42
N TYR A 838 37.74 10.44 -9.55
CA TYR A 838 37.15 9.14 -9.88
C TYR A 838 35.70 9.31 -10.35
N ALA A 839 34.91 10.14 -9.66
CA ALA A 839 33.54 10.44 -10.03
C ALA A 839 33.44 11.13 -11.40
N CYS A 840 34.33 12.07 -11.70
CA CYS A 840 34.34 12.77 -12.99
C CYS A 840 34.74 11.88 -14.17
N VAL A 841 35.60 10.89 -13.96
CA VAL A 841 36.17 10.04 -15.03
C VAL A 841 35.37 8.77 -15.27
N PHE A 842 34.98 8.05 -14.20
CA PHE A 842 34.48 6.67 -14.31
C PHE A 842 32.98 6.50 -14.07
N VAL A 843 32.29 7.54 -13.59
CA VAL A 843 30.88 7.42 -13.17
C VAL A 843 29.92 7.89 -14.26
N PRO A 844 28.75 7.25 -14.44
CA PRO A 844 27.76 7.69 -15.41
C PRO A 844 27.34 9.15 -15.20
N LYS A 845 27.38 9.95 -16.27
CA LYS A 845 26.91 11.35 -16.24
C LYS A 845 25.41 11.51 -15.97
N LYS A 846 24.66 10.40 -15.96
CA LYS A 846 23.23 10.34 -15.64
C LYS A 846 22.91 10.83 -14.21
N ALA A 847 23.80 10.63 -13.24
CA ALA A 847 23.64 11.12 -11.87
C ALA A 847 24.10 12.58 -11.67
N TRP A 848 24.74 13.18 -12.68
CA TRP A 848 25.37 14.48 -12.55
C TRP A 848 24.35 15.61 -12.69
N HIS A 849 24.51 16.64 -11.86
CA HIS A 849 23.76 17.90 -11.98
C HIS A 849 24.73 19.07 -12.17
N PRO A 850 24.49 20.02 -13.09
CA PRO A 850 25.31 21.22 -13.21
C PRO A 850 25.34 22.01 -11.90
N ILE A 851 26.53 22.48 -11.50
CA ILE A 851 26.67 23.37 -10.35
C ILE A 851 26.08 24.72 -10.73
N GLY A 852 25.13 25.23 -9.93
CA GLY A 852 24.46 26.48 -10.24
C GLY A 852 23.63 27.00 -9.07
N ARG A 853 22.78 28.01 -9.31
CA ARG A 853 21.95 28.63 -8.27
C ARG A 853 21.03 27.63 -7.55
N GLN A 854 20.61 26.57 -8.23
CA GLN A 854 19.75 25.53 -7.65
C GLN A 854 20.42 24.73 -6.52
N SER A 855 21.76 24.68 -6.48
CA SER A 855 22.52 24.04 -5.40
C SER A 855 22.40 24.80 -4.08
N PHE A 856 22.00 26.07 -4.10
CA PHE A 856 21.83 26.92 -2.91
C PHE A 856 20.36 27.07 -2.45
N ARG A 857 19.42 26.39 -3.12
CA ARG A 857 17.97 26.44 -2.80
C ARG A 857 17.52 25.18 -2.05
N GLY A 858 16.43 25.29 -1.28
CA GLY A 858 15.81 24.15 -0.59
C GLY A 858 16.64 23.53 0.54
N LEU A 859 17.56 24.31 1.15
CA LEU A 859 18.50 23.80 2.15
C LEU A 859 17.84 23.44 3.50
N GLY A 860 16.71 24.07 3.84
CA GLY A 860 16.02 23.85 5.13
C GLY A 860 15.57 22.41 5.36
N THR A 861 15.06 21.75 4.32
CA THR A 861 14.64 20.34 4.38
C THR A 861 15.83 19.41 4.65
N LEU A 862 16.94 19.61 3.95
CA LEU A 862 18.20 18.88 4.19
C LEU A 862 18.75 19.14 5.59
N TYR A 863 18.66 20.38 6.07
CA TYR A 863 19.14 20.74 7.39
C TYR A 863 18.37 20.00 8.49
N SER A 864 17.04 19.95 8.38
CA SER A 864 16.18 19.23 9.33
C SER A 864 16.43 17.72 9.34
N LEU A 865 16.57 17.11 8.15
CA LEU A 865 16.93 15.69 8.02
C LEU A 865 18.32 15.41 8.59
N GLY A 866 19.29 16.28 8.28
CA GLY A 866 20.66 16.17 8.77
C GLY A 866 20.75 16.27 10.29
N LEU A 867 20.00 17.19 10.91
CA LEU A 867 19.94 17.31 12.37
C LEU A 867 19.39 16.06 13.04
N SER A 868 18.37 15.43 12.45
CA SER A 868 17.83 14.16 12.94
C SER A 868 18.84 13.02 12.82
N GLY A 869 19.59 12.98 11.70
CA GLY A 869 20.70 12.03 11.51
C GLY A 869 21.85 12.25 12.49
N THR A 870 22.19 13.51 12.80
CA THR A 870 23.11 13.86 13.88
C THR A 870 22.59 13.38 15.23
N GLY A 871 21.31 13.58 15.53
CA GLY A 871 20.70 13.03 16.74
C GLY A 871 20.86 11.52 16.87
N GLN A 872 20.68 10.78 15.77
CA GLN A 872 20.85 9.33 15.77
C GLN A 872 22.30 8.89 16.04
N ILE A 873 23.28 9.45 15.32
CA ILE A 873 24.69 9.06 15.43
C ILE A 873 25.35 9.61 16.70
N ALA A 874 25.11 10.88 17.02
CA ALA A 874 25.78 11.55 18.13
C ALA A 874 25.34 10.99 19.49
N THR A 875 24.06 10.67 19.67
CA THR A 875 23.57 10.10 20.94
C THR A 875 24.20 8.75 21.25
N GLU A 876 24.44 7.94 20.22
CA GLU A 876 25.19 6.69 20.37
C GLU A 876 26.67 6.95 20.70
N TRP A 877 27.37 7.77 19.89
CA TRP A 877 28.81 7.98 20.06
C TRP A 877 29.16 8.67 21.38
N TRP A 878 28.38 9.68 21.79
CA TRP A 878 28.62 10.38 23.05
C TRP A 878 28.43 9.47 24.26
N SER A 879 27.59 8.44 24.17
CA SER A 879 27.42 7.46 25.25
C SER A 879 28.72 6.68 25.52
N TRP A 880 29.49 6.36 24.46
CA TRP A 880 30.78 5.69 24.57
C TRP A 880 31.86 6.58 25.21
N GLU A 881 31.91 7.85 24.83
CA GLU A 881 32.83 8.82 25.43
C GLU A 881 32.52 9.02 26.92
N PHE A 882 31.23 9.09 27.27
CA PHE A 882 30.79 9.15 28.66
C PHE A 882 31.20 7.90 29.45
N LEU A 883 31.03 6.70 28.87
CA LEU A 883 31.42 5.44 29.51
C LEU A 883 32.94 5.38 29.75
N GLY A 884 33.74 5.86 28.79
CA GLY A 884 35.19 6.01 28.94
C GLY A 884 35.55 6.92 30.11
N LEU A 885 34.94 8.10 30.19
CA LEU A 885 35.13 9.04 31.31
C LEU A 885 34.75 8.41 32.65
N MET A 886 33.62 7.71 32.75
CA MET A 886 33.21 7.06 34.00
C MET A 886 34.15 5.93 34.42
N SER A 887 34.66 5.15 33.46
CA SER A 887 35.61 4.07 33.74
C SER A 887 36.92 4.57 34.36
N SER A 888 37.35 5.80 34.02
CA SER A 888 38.57 6.41 34.56
C SER A 888 38.53 6.62 36.07
N ARG A 889 37.33 6.70 36.66
CA ARG A 889 37.14 6.90 38.11
C ARG A 889 37.44 5.65 38.95
N PHE A 890 37.52 4.46 38.33
CA PHE A 890 37.84 3.21 39.02
C PHE A 890 39.35 2.91 39.08
N GLY A 891 40.19 3.82 38.61
CA GLY A 891 41.66 3.69 38.62
C GLY A 891 42.26 3.22 37.31
N ALA A 892 43.59 3.24 37.25
CA ALA A 892 44.36 3.03 36.02
C ALA A 892 44.13 1.64 35.37
N THR A 893 43.99 0.59 36.18
CA THR A 893 43.74 -0.79 35.70
C THR A 893 42.40 -0.90 34.98
N SER A 894 41.34 -0.29 35.51
CA SER A 894 40.00 -0.27 34.91
C SER A 894 39.94 0.57 33.64
N LEU A 895 40.65 1.70 33.60
CA LEU A 895 40.76 2.53 32.40
C LEU A 895 41.52 1.83 31.27
N ALA A 896 42.61 1.12 31.61
CA ALA A 896 43.36 0.31 30.65
C ALA A 896 42.50 -0.83 30.10
N ALA A 897 41.74 -1.53 30.97
CA ALA A 897 40.81 -2.57 30.55
C ALA A 897 39.69 -2.02 29.65
N GLN A 898 39.12 -0.85 29.98
CA GLN A 898 38.12 -0.19 29.14
C GLN A 898 38.66 0.13 27.74
N SER A 899 39.90 0.59 27.64
CA SER A 899 40.53 0.92 26.36
C SER A 899 40.66 -0.33 25.47
N VAL A 900 41.08 -1.46 26.05
CA VAL A 900 41.15 -2.75 25.35
C VAL A 900 39.76 -3.20 24.88
N LEU A 901 38.75 -3.12 25.76
CA LEU A 901 37.38 -3.51 25.44
C LEU A 901 36.77 -2.63 24.36
N LEU A 902 36.99 -1.32 24.40
CA LEU A 902 36.49 -0.36 23.41
C LEU A 902 37.09 -0.60 22.03
N VAL A 903 38.40 -0.82 21.93
CA VAL A 903 39.06 -1.16 20.66
C VAL A 903 38.54 -2.49 20.13
N SER A 904 38.39 -3.48 21.01
CA SER A 904 37.85 -4.80 20.65
C SER A 904 36.42 -4.68 20.11
N ALA A 905 35.57 -3.88 20.77
CA ALA A 905 34.21 -3.61 20.34
C ALA A 905 34.18 -2.88 18.98
N SER A 906 35.02 -1.86 18.81
CA SER A 906 35.08 -1.04 17.59
C SER A 906 35.52 -1.84 16.38
N VAL A 907 36.48 -2.76 16.54
CA VAL A 907 36.94 -3.66 15.47
C VAL A 907 35.84 -4.66 15.10
N ALA A 908 35.21 -5.28 16.10
CA ALA A 908 34.10 -6.21 15.87
C ALA A 908 32.92 -5.54 15.14
N PHE A 909 32.63 -4.28 15.48
CA PHE A 909 31.53 -3.48 14.93
C PHE A 909 31.70 -3.11 13.45
N GLN A 910 32.93 -3.07 12.91
CA GLN A 910 33.14 -2.70 11.50
C GLN A 910 32.42 -3.63 10.52
N THR A 911 32.34 -4.92 10.87
CA THR A 911 31.67 -5.93 10.04
C THR A 911 30.16 -5.65 9.92
N PRO A 912 29.37 -5.61 11.01
CA PRO A 912 27.95 -5.29 10.91
C PRO A 912 27.68 -3.86 10.42
N TYR A 913 28.55 -2.88 10.73
CA TYR A 913 28.42 -1.53 10.19
C TYR A 913 28.53 -1.51 8.66
N SER A 914 29.52 -2.19 8.09
CA SER A 914 29.68 -2.31 6.63
C SER A 914 28.50 -2.98 5.93
N LEU A 915 27.91 -3.99 6.59
CA LEU A 915 26.68 -4.64 6.15
C LEU A 915 25.50 -3.66 6.23
N GLY A 916 25.36 -2.88 7.31
CA GLY A 916 24.33 -1.87 7.48
C GLY A 916 24.37 -0.78 6.41
N VAL A 917 25.55 -0.31 6.01
CA VAL A 917 25.74 0.61 4.87
C VAL A 917 25.25 -0.02 3.57
N SER A 918 25.60 -1.29 3.33
CA SER A 918 25.19 -2.01 2.12
C SER A 918 23.69 -2.25 2.06
N VAL A 919 23.07 -2.60 3.19
CA VAL A 919 21.61 -2.74 3.33
C VAL A 919 20.94 -1.39 3.10
N ALA A 920 21.45 -0.30 3.67
CA ALA A 920 20.87 1.02 3.50
C ALA A 920 20.80 1.44 2.02
N VAL A 921 21.92 1.30 1.30
CA VAL A 921 22.00 1.57 -0.15
C VAL A 921 21.05 0.67 -0.93
N ARG A 922 21.05 -0.64 -0.65
CA ARG A 922 20.22 -1.62 -1.36
C ARG A 922 18.73 -1.37 -1.16
N VAL A 923 18.30 -1.17 0.09
CA VAL A 923 16.90 -0.84 0.45
C VAL A 923 16.50 0.49 -0.18
N GLY A 924 17.32 1.53 -0.08
CA GLY A 924 17.02 2.84 -0.68
C GLY A 924 16.85 2.77 -2.20
N ASN A 925 17.72 2.04 -2.91
CA ASN A 925 17.60 1.81 -4.35
C ASN A 925 16.32 1.04 -4.72
N LEU A 926 15.94 0.04 -3.91
CA LEU A 926 14.72 -0.74 -4.14
C LEU A 926 13.44 0.08 -3.87
N LEU A 927 13.48 0.98 -2.89
CA LEU A 927 12.37 1.92 -2.64
C LEU A 927 12.22 2.94 -3.76
N GLY A 928 13.33 3.50 -4.27
CA GLY A 928 13.29 4.44 -5.40
C GLY A 928 12.77 3.82 -6.71
N SER A 929 13.02 2.52 -6.92
CA SER A 929 12.48 1.77 -8.07
C SER A 929 11.06 1.24 -7.88
N GLY A 930 10.42 1.55 -6.75
CA GLY A 930 9.06 1.13 -6.45
C GLY A 930 8.89 -0.33 -6.00
N ASN A 931 9.98 -1.05 -5.73
CA ASN A 931 9.94 -2.47 -5.42
C ASN A 931 9.89 -2.73 -3.89
N SER A 932 8.69 -2.62 -3.32
CA SER A 932 8.46 -2.77 -1.88
C SER A 932 8.81 -4.18 -1.36
N ARG A 933 8.49 -5.24 -2.11
CA ARG A 933 8.77 -6.62 -1.73
C ARG A 933 10.27 -6.89 -1.63
N LYS A 934 11.06 -6.54 -2.66
CA LYS A 934 12.50 -6.75 -2.60
C LYS A 934 13.16 -5.89 -1.53
N ALA A 935 12.67 -4.67 -1.30
CA ALA A 935 13.16 -3.83 -0.20
C ALA A 935 12.97 -4.50 1.16
N LYS A 936 11.80 -5.12 1.40
CA LYS A 936 11.55 -5.93 2.59
C LYS A 936 12.51 -7.12 2.71
N VAL A 937 12.65 -7.92 1.65
CA VAL A 937 13.53 -9.09 1.65
C VAL A 937 14.98 -8.69 1.92
N ALA A 938 15.47 -7.60 1.31
CA ALA A 938 16.82 -7.08 1.54
C ALA A 938 17.04 -6.66 3.01
N ALA A 939 16.06 -6.02 3.63
CA ALA A 939 16.12 -5.65 5.05
C ALA A 939 16.13 -6.88 5.96
N GLU A 940 15.23 -7.85 5.75
CA GLU A 940 15.14 -9.09 6.54
C GLU A 940 16.40 -9.95 6.37
N THR A 941 16.93 -10.05 5.14
CA THR A 941 18.19 -10.75 4.85
C THR A 941 19.38 -10.08 5.53
N GLY A 942 19.41 -8.74 5.51
CA GLY A 942 20.41 -7.95 6.22
C GLY A 942 20.43 -8.23 7.71
N ILE A 943 19.25 -8.25 8.36
CA ILE A 943 19.12 -8.57 9.78
C ILE A 943 19.61 -10.00 10.06
N GLY A 944 19.21 -10.99 9.24
CA GLY A 944 19.69 -12.36 9.37
C GLY A 944 21.21 -12.50 9.23
N LEU A 945 21.80 -11.83 8.23
CA LEU A 945 23.26 -11.80 8.05
C LEU A 945 23.99 -11.13 9.21
N SER A 946 23.40 -10.07 9.80
CA SER A 946 24.01 -9.38 10.95
C SER A 946 24.19 -10.32 12.14
N ILE A 947 23.19 -11.16 12.43
CA ILE A 947 23.24 -12.16 13.50
C ILE A 947 24.34 -13.19 13.22
N ILE A 948 24.47 -13.66 11.98
CA ILE A 948 25.53 -14.62 11.59
C ILE A 948 26.93 -13.99 11.79
N THR A 949 27.13 -12.78 11.29
CA THR A 949 28.41 -12.09 11.42
C THR A 949 28.74 -11.79 12.88
N ALA A 950 27.76 -11.38 13.66
CA ALA A 950 27.96 -11.05 15.06
C ALA A 950 28.21 -12.30 15.90
N LEU A 951 27.48 -13.39 15.68
CA LEU A 951 27.77 -14.69 16.31
C LEU A 951 29.20 -15.16 16.01
N THR A 952 29.65 -14.99 14.77
CA THR A 952 31.03 -15.34 14.37
C THR A 952 32.05 -14.52 15.17
N MET A 953 31.86 -13.20 15.27
CA MET A 953 32.74 -12.33 16.05
C MET A 953 32.69 -12.64 17.55
N SER A 954 31.50 -12.89 18.11
CA SER A 954 31.31 -13.28 19.51
C SER A 954 32.00 -14.61 19.81
N THR A 955 31.93 -15.59 18.90
CA THR A 955 32.67 -16.85 19.03
C THR A 955 34.18 -16.63 19.03
N ILE A 956 34.71 -15.80 18.13
CA ILE A 956 36.14 -15.47 18.09
C ILE A 956 36.58 -14.86 19.43
N ILE A 957 35.85 -13.86 19.93
CA ILE A 957 36.14 -13.21 21.22
C ILE A 957 36.11 -14.21 22.37
N MET A 958 35.14 -15.13 22.38
CA MET A 958 35.00 -16.14 23.45
C MET A 958 36.07 -17.21 23.40
N VAL A 959 36.44 -17.71 22.21
CA VAL A 959 37.49 -18.71 22.03
C VAL A 959 38.84 -18.15 22.49
N PHE A 960 39.15 -16.92 22.12
CA PHE A 960 40.42 -16.30 22.44
C PHE A 960 40.42 -15.50 23.75
N ARG A 961 39.33 -15.54 24.56
CA ARG A 961 39.13 -14.66 25.72
C ARG A 961 40.29 -14.59 26.71
N GLY A 962 40.98 -15.72 26.93
CA GLY A 962 42.11 -15.80 27.87
C GLY A 962 43.42 -15.24 27.32
N SER A 963 43.55 -15.13 26.00
CA SER A 963 44.73 -14.60 25.30
C SER A 963 44.49 -13.23 24.68
N TRP A 964 43.23 -12.82 24.53
CA TRP A 964 42.80 -11.61 23.83
C TRP A 964 43.41 -10.33 24.41
N SER A 965 43.36 -10.17 25.74
CA SER A 965 43.89 -8.96 26.40
C SER A 965 45.41 -8.82 26.24
N TYR A 966 46.13 -9.95 26.18
CA TYR A 966 47.59 -9.96 26.04
C TYR A 966 48.09 -9.48 24.67
N MET A 967 47.20 -9.38 23.67
CA MET A 967 47.51 -8.70 22.41
C MET A 967 47.67 -7.18 22.57
N PHE A 968 47.09 -6.61 23.64
CA PHE A 968 47.05 -5.17 23.87
C PHE A 968 47.84 -4.72 25.10
N ASN A 969 47.86 -5.53 26.16
CA ASN A 969 48.52 -5.17 27.42
C ASN A 969 49.13 -6.40 28.11
N LYS A 970 50.37 -6.29 28.60
CA LYS A 970 51.08 -7.36 29.31
C LYS A 970 50.76 -7.42 30.81
N ASP A 971 50.06 -6.44 31.35
CA ASP A 971 49.64 -6.42 32.75
C ASP A 971 48.60 -7.51 33.03
N VAL A 972 48.93 -8.39 33.96
CA VAL A 972 48.11 -9.54 34.37
C VAL A 972 46.79 -9.09 35.00
N GLU A 973 46.75 -7.98 35.73
CA GLU A 973 45.53 -7.49 36.38
C GLU A 973 44.57 -6.87 35.36
N VAL A 974 45.09 -6.15 34.36
CA VAL A 974 44.30 -5.68 33.22
C VAL A 974 43.78 -6.88 32.41
N ALA A 975 44.62 -7.90 32.18
CA ALA A 975 44.25 -9.10 31.45
C ALA A 975 43.12 -9.89 32.14
N LYS A 976 43.19 -10.06 33.46
CA LYS A 976 42.12 -10.68 34.25
C LYS A 976 40.82 -9.90 34.15
N LEU A 977 40.86 -8.57 34.30
CA LEU A 977 39.67 -7.73 34.25
C LEU A 977 39.00 -7.76 32.87
N VAL A 978 39.77 -7.63 31.78
CA VAL A 978 39.26 -7.77 30.40
C VAL A 978 38.64 -9.15 30.20
N THR A 979 39.33 -10.23 30.57
CA THR A 979 38.81 -11.61 30.45
C THR A 979 37.48 -11.81 31.17
N LYS A 980 37.28 -11.10 32.30
CA LYS A 980 36.04 -11.12 33.09
C LYS A 980 34.88 -10.40 32.40
N VAL A 981 35.15 -9.36 31.60
CA VAL A 981 34.13 -8.55 30.90
C VAL A 981 33.85 -9.07 29.48
N LEU A 982 34.80 -9.75 28.84
CA LEU A 982 34.66 -10.23 27.45
C LEU A 982 33.38 -11.05 27.16
N PRO A 983 32.85 -11.89 28.06
CA PRO A 983 31.57 -12.56 27.82
C PRO A 983 30.39 -11.60 27.65
N LEU A 984 30.37 -10.48 28.41
CA LEU A 984 29.38 -9.43 28.24
C LEU A 984 29.56 -8.73 26.89
N LEU A 985 30.81 -8.43 26.51
CA LEU A 985 31.12 -7.87 25.19
C LEU A 985 30.67 -8.81 24.06
N ALA A 986 30.89 -10.12 24.19
CA ALA A 986 30.47 -11.10 23.19
C ALA A 986 28.93 -11.15 23.05
N MET A 987 28.18 -11.06 24.15
CA MET A 987 26.71 -10.95 24.09
C MET A 987 26.27 -9.63 23.46
N PHE A 988 26.89 -8.53 23.87
CA PHE A 988 26.68 -7.19 23.37
C PHE A 988 26.81 -7.13 21.84
N GLN A 989 27.85 -7.74 21.26
CA GLN A 989 28.12 -7.71 19.82
C GLN A 989 26.98 -8.28 18.96
N ILE A 990 26.27 -9.30 19.45
CA ILE A 990 25.13 -9.89 18.72
C ILE A 990 24.04 -8.83 18.49
N VAL A 991 23.75 -8.07 19.53
CA VAL A 991 22.64 -7.13 19.55
C VAL A 991 23.03 -5.79 18.92
N ASP A 992 24.29 -5.42 19.09
CA ASP A 992 24.92 -4.27 18.44
C ASP A 992 24.93 -4.45 16.91
N GLY A 993 25.26 -5.65 16.43
CA GLY A 993 25.22 -5.97 15.00
C GLY A 993 23.83 -5.85 14.37
N VAL A 994 22.79 -6.28 15.09
CA VAL A 994 21.39 -6.13 14.65
C VAL A 994 20.98 -4.65 14.64
N THR A 995 21.42 -3.88 15.63
CA THR A 995 21.15 -2.43 15.70
C THR A 995 21.80 -1.71 14.53
N ALA A 996 23.06 -2.00 14.20
CA ALA A 996 23.77 -1.40 13.07
C ALA A 996 23.02 -1.57 11.72
N VAL A 997 22.45 -2.76 11.48
CA VAL A 997 21.70 -3.03 10.25
C VAL A 997 20.30 -2.43 10.27
N THR A 998 19.57 -2.55 11.39
CA THR A 998 18.24 -1.96 11.51
C THR A 998 18.28 -0.43 11.43
N ASP A 999 19.31 0.21 11.99
CA ASP A 999 19.57 1.62 11.81
C ASP A 999 19.87 1.97 10.35
N GLY A 1000 20.63 1.13 9.64
CA GLY A 1000 20.78 1.24 8.18
C GLY A 1000 19.44 1.22 7.44
N VAL A 1001 18.51 0.36 7.84
CA VAL A 1001 17.16 0.29 7.28
C VAL A 1001 16.34 1.55 7.63
N LEU A 1002 16.37 1.99 8.89
CA LEU A 1002 15.67 3.21 9.34
C LEU A 1002 16.17 4.45 8.61
N ARG A 1003 17.49 4.55 8.36
CA ARG A 1003 18.08 5.56 7.51
C ARG A 1003 17.56 5.45 6.09
N ALA A 1004 17.60 4.27 5.47
CA ALA A 1004 17.13 4.07 4.10
C ALA A 1004 15.66 4.47 3.91
N ILE A 1005 14.77 4.16 4.85
CA ILE A 1005 13.35 4.56 4.77
C ILE A 1005 13.12 6.02 5.16
N GLY A 1006 14.13 6.76 5.62
CA GLY A 1006 14.01 8.18 5.98
C GLY A 1006 13.40 8.45 7.37
N ARG A 1007 13.45 7.47 8.29
CA ARG A 1007 12.92 7.58 9.67
C ARG A 1007 14.02 7.83 10.71
N LEU A 1008 14.93 8.76 10.40
CA LEU A 1008 16.08 9.12 11.25
C LEU A 1008 15.67 9.56 12.67
N GLY A 1009 14.56 10.31 12.79
CA GLY A 1009 14.04 10.78 14.07
C GLY A 1009 13.61 9.63 14.99
N LEU A 1010 13.05 8.55 14.45
CA LEU A 1010 12.70 7.37 15.24
C LEU A 1010 13.94 6.68 15.80
N GLY A 1011 14.99 6.52 14.98
CA GLY A 1011 16.27 5.97 15.42
C GLY A 1011 16.91 6.81 16.53
N ALA A 1012 16.90 8.14 16.39
CA ALA A 1012 17.38 9.04 17.45
C ALA A 1012 16.60 8.89 18.76
N MET A 1013 15.26 8.78 18.71
CA MET A 1013 14.43 8.56 19.91
C MET A 1013 14.74 7.22 20.59
N VAL A 1014 14.94 6.16 19.80
CA VAL A 1014 15.33 4.84 20.30
C VAL A 1014 16.70 4.93 20.99
N ASN A 1015 17.70 5.55 20.37
CA ASN A 1015 19.03 5.69 20.97
C ASN A 1015 19.02 6.54 22.25
N ILE A 1016 18.28 7.65 22.27
CA ILE A 1016 18.17 8.49 23.48
C ILE A 1016 17.57 7.70 24.64
N THR A 1017 16.45 7.02 24.40
CA THR A 1017 15.76 6.24 25.44
C THR A 1017 16.60 5.03 25.88
N ALA A 1018 17.26 4.36 24.94
CA ALA A 1018 18.17 3.25 25.22
C ALA A 1018 19.35 3.68 26.10
N TYR A 1019 20.19 4.60 25.61
CA TYR A 1019 21.46 4.93 26.26
C TYR A 1019 21.28 5.82 27.48
N TYR A 1020 20.43 6.85 27.39
CA TYR A 1020 20.36 7.90 28.43
C TYR A 1020 19.27 7.65 29.47
N CYS A 1021 18.16 6.99 29.12
CA CYS A 1021 17.11 6.69 30.10
C CYS A 1021 17.31 5.33 30.78
N ILE A 1022 17.93 4.36 30.11
CA ILE A 1022 18.09 2.99 30.62
C ILE A 1022 19.56 2.68 30.90
N GLY A 1023 20.42 2.69 29.87
CA GLY A 1023 21.77 2.14 29.96
C GLY A 1023 22.69 2.85 30.92
N ILE A 1024 22.85 4.17 30.75
CA ILE A 1024 23.72 5.00 31.59
C ILE A 1024 23.22 4.99 33.05
N PRO A 1025 21.95 5.26 33.37
CA PRO A 1025 21.46 5.20 34.75
C PRO A 1025 21.66 3.82 35.41
N LEU A 1026 21.33 2.74 34.69
CA LEU A 1026 21.54 1.37 35.19
C LEU A 1026 23.02 1.06 35.38
N GLY A 1027 23.87 1.45 34.41
CA GLY A 1027 25.30 1.24 34.45
C GLY A 1027 25.95 1.96 35.63
N LEU A 1028 25.61 3.23 35.84
CA LEU A 1028 26.09 4.02 36.98
C LEU A 1028 25.62 3.42 38.31
N TYR A 1029 24.35 3.00 38.40
CA TYR A 1029 23.81 2.34 39.59
C TYR A 1029 24.60 1.06 39.93
N LEU A 1030 24.80 0.18 38.95
CA LEU A 1030 25.52 -1.07 39.14
C LEU A 1030 27.01 -0.84 39.45
N ALA A 1031 27.62 0.12 38.78
CA ALA A 1031 29.04 0.40 38.92
C ALA A 1031 29.38 1.01 40.29
N PHE A 1032 28.64 2.03 40.73
CA PHE A 1032 28.96 2.79 41.94
C PHE A 1032 28.22 2.30 43.20
N TRP A 1033 26.95 1.90 43.10
CA TRP A 1033 26.16 1.48 44.28
C TRP A 1033 26.20 -0.03 44.54
N LYS A 1034 26.29 -0.85 43.49
CA LYS A 1034 26.44 -2.32 43.65
C LYS A 1034 27.88 -2.80 43.64
N GLY A 1035 28.85 -1.89 43.48
CA GLY A 1035 30.28 -2.20 43.52
C GLY A 1035 30.75 -3.11 42.38
N LEU A 1036 30.03 -3.14 41.25
CA LEU A 1036 30.43 -3.93 40.08
C LEU A 1036 31.43 -3.20 39.17
N GLU A 1037 31.75 -1.94 39.48
CA GLU A 1037 32.73 -1.11 38.78
C GLU A 1037 32.58 -1.18 37.25
N LEU A 1038 33.64 -1.53 36.52
CA LEU A 1038 33.65 -1.64 35.06
C LEU A 1038 32.61 -2.64 34.53
N GLN A 1039 32.36 -3.75 35.23
CA GLN A 1039 31.34 -4.71 34.81
C GLN A 1039 29.94 -4.10 34.87
N GLY A 1040 29.66 -3.27 35.89
CA GLY A 1040 28.39 -2.57 36.03
C GLY A 1040 28.10 -1.67 34.83
N LEU A 1041 29.10 -0.90 34.38
CA LEU A 1041 28.97 -0.05 33.19
C LEU A 1041 28.67 -0.86 31.92
N TRP A 1042 29.34 -1.99 31.72
CA TRP A 1042 29.12 -2.86 30.56
C TRP A 1042 27.76 -3.59 30.62
N ILE A 1043 27.25 -3.92 31.80
CA ILE A 1043 25.88 -4.45 31.93
C ILE A 1043 24.85 -3.38 31.53
N GLY A 1044 25.05 -2.14 31.97
CA GLY A 1044 24.19 -1.01 31.60
C GLY A 1044 24.14 -0.79 30.08
N ILE A 1045 25.29 -0.69 29.42
CA ILE A 1045 25.35 -0.48 27.95
C ILE A 1045 24.75 -1.66 27.18
N THR A 1046 24.97 -2.90 27.66
CA THR A 1046 24.38 -4.10 27.03
C THR A 1046 22.86 -4.10 27.13
N ALA A 1047 22.29 -3.66 28.26
CA ALA A 1047 20.84 -3.52 28.42
C ALA A 1047 20.26 -2.45 27.50
N ALA A 1048 20.95 -1.31 27.32
CA ALA A 1048 20.55 -0.27 26.38
C ALA A 1048 20.48 -0.80 24.94
N ILE A 1049 21.53 -1.45 24.47
CA ILE A 1049 21.56 -1.99 23.10
C ILE A 1049 20.51 -3.09 22.92
N PHE A 1050 20.27 -3.91 23.95
CA PHE A 1050 19.21 -4.91 23.89
C PHE A 1050 17.83 -4.29 23.67
N TYR A 1051 17.54 -3.20 24.39
CA TYR A 1051 16.34 -2.41 24.17
C TYR A 1051 16.31 -1.79 22.76
N ALA A 1052 17.40 -1.15 22.34
CA ALA A 1052 17.49 -0.49 21.04
C ALA A 1052 17.24 -1.46 19.88
N ALA A 1053 17.92 -2.62 19.87
CA ALA A 1053 17.72 -3.64 18.85
C ALA A 1053 16.29 -4.17 18.84
N SER A 1054 15.70 -4.43 20.01
CA SER A 1054 14.34 -4.94 20.12
C SER A 1054 13.33 -3.92 19.57
N ALA A 1055 13.47 -2.65 19.94
CA ALA A 1055 12.62 -1.57 19.46
C ALA A 1055 12.78 -1.32 17.95
N SER A 1056 14.01 -1.33 17.44
CA SER A 1056 14.30 -1.13 16.01
C SER A 1056 13.85 -2.31 15.15
N VAL A 1057 14.03 -3.56 15.58
CA VAL A 1057 13.48 -4.75 14.90
C VAL A 1057 11.95 -4.72 14.89
N TYR A 1058 11.32 -4.33 16.00
CA TYR A 1058 9.88 -4.15 16.06
C TYR A 1058 9.40 -3.07 15.08
N ALA A 1059 10.08 -1.91 15.03
CA ALA A 1059 9.75 -0.84 14.10
C ALA A 1059 9.88 -1.29 12.63
N VAL A 1060 10.96 -1.99 12.28
CA VAL A 1060 11.19 -2.49 10.90
C VAL A 1060 10.16 -3.57 10.53
N SER A 1061 9.88 -4.52 11.42
CA SER A 1061 8.90 -5.60 11.15
C SER A 1061 7.47 -5.11 10.99
N ARG A 1062 7.11 -3.99 11.66
CA ARG A 1062 5.81 -3.33 11.52
C ARG A 1062 5.75 -2.30 10.39
N THR A 1063 6.85 -2.10 9.67
CA THR A 1063 6.90 -1.13 8.57
C THR A 1063 6.09 -1.64 7.38
N SER A 1064 5.15 -0.82 6.92
CA SER A 1064 4.47 -1.04 5.64
C SER A 1064 5.38 -0.62 4.50
N TRP A 1065 6.02 -1.60 3.85
CA TRP A 1065 6.98 -1.36 2.77
C TRP A 1065 6.35 -0.67 1.55
N GLN A 1066 5.04 -0.87 1.30
CA GLN A 1066 4.31 -0.16 0.25
C GLN A 1066 4.19 1.33 0.57
N LYS A 1067 3.85 1.65 1.83
CA LYS A 1067 3.78 3.04 2.30
C LYS A 1067 5.15 3.72 2.27
N GLU A 1068 6.24 2.98 2.53
CA GLU A 1068 7.58 3.56 2.43
C GLU A 1068 8.02 3.83 0.99
N VAL A 1069 7.56 3.04 0.00
CA VAL A 1069 7.71 3.37 -1.42
C VAL A 1069 6.96 4.66 -1.76
N GLU A 1070 5.73 4.82 -1.29
CA GLU A 1070 4.96 6.05 -1.46
C GLU A 1070 5.64 7.26 -0.81
N ASN A 1071 6.12 7.11 0.43
CA ASN A 1071 6.86 8.15 1.15
C ASN A 1071 8.15 8.54 0.44
N ALA A 1072 8.87 7.56 -0.14
CA ALA A 1072 10.07 7.81 -0.94
C ALA A 1072 9.71 8.61 -2.21
N SER A 1073 8.66 8.21 -2.93
CA SER A 1073 8.16 8.94 -4.10
C SER A 1073 7.71 10.37 -3.75
N GLN A 1074 7.02 10.56 -2.62
CA GLN A 1074 6.60 11.88 -2.14
C GLN A 1074 7.80 12.77 -1.79
N ARG A 1075 8.83 12.23 -1.14
CA ARG A 1075 10.07 12.98 -0.82
C ARG A 1075 10.77 13.46 -2.09
N LEU A 1076 10.84 12.62 -3.12
CA LEU A 1076 11.38 12.98 -4.43
C LEU A 1076 10.53 14.07 -5.11
N LYS A 1077 9.20 13.92 -5.12
CA LYS A 1077 8.27 14.92 -5.70
C LYS A 1077 8.28 16.26 -4.97
N ARG A 1078 8.43 16.28 -3.64
CA ARG A 1078 8.56 17.52 -2.86
C ARG A 1078 9.86 18.24 -3.21
N GLY A 1079 10.95 17.49 -3.35
CA GLY A 1079 12.22 18.01 -3.86
C GLY A 1079 12.10 18.67 -5.24
N GLN A 1080 11.26 18.12 -6.12
CA GLN A 1080 10.96 18.69 -7.45
C GLN A 1080 10.05 19.91 -7.38
N ARG A 1081 9.02 19.91 -6.52
CA ARG A 1081 8.18 21.10 -6.33
C ARG A 1081 9.02 22.29 -5.84
N ASP A 1082 9.90 22.06 -4.88
CA ASP A 1082 10.85 23.09 -4.40
C ASP A 1082 11.84 23.55 -5.49
N GLN A 1083 11.99 22.82 -6.61
CA GLN A 1083 12.73 23.26 -7.80
C GLN A 1083 11.88 24.12 -8.76
N ILE A 1084 10.56 23.91 -8.80
CA ILE A 1084 9.63 24.51 -9.78
C ILE A 1084 8.89 25.73 -9.19
N SER A 1085 8.68 25.78 -7.87
CA SER A 1085 7.76 26.72 -7.23
C SER A 1085 8.36 28.02 -6.71
N GLU A 1086 9.62 28.35 -7.01
CA GLU A 1086 10.17 29.67 -6.65
C GLU A 1086 10.91 30.29 -7.83
N PRO A 1087 10.55 31.51 -8.25
CA PRO A 1087 11.06 32.17 -9.46
C PRO A 1087 12.59 32.32 -9.50
#